data_AF-A0A1H7QI10-F1
#
_entry.id   AF-A0A1H7QI10-F1
#
_cell.length_a   1.000
_cell.length_b   1.000
_cell.length_c   1.000
_cell.angle_alpha   90.00
_cell.angle_beta   90.00
_cell.angle_gamma   90.00
#
_symmetry.space_group_name_H-M   'P 1'
#
loop_
_entity.id
_entity.type
_entity.pdbx_description
1 polymer ?
#
loop_
_entity_poly.entity_id
_entity_poly.type
_entity_poly.pdbx_seq_one_letter_code
_entity_poly.pdbx_strand_id
1 'polypeptide(L)'
;MSVAPTARTATTTAPTATRARPHGRAAAALCATGAVVAGLLLAPQASAQSTAPAAHAPGAPHYDHVFVVVEENHGYTDVIGNPAAPNLNALATTYGSATDYSAVTHPSEPNYVAMLGGSTFGVQDDNPYYVNQVHAPSLISELDRAHVGWKAYLQNLPHPGYQGICYPANCNGSPDKDPLYVSKHNGITNFTSSWNAADRARQVPLDQLAQDLHSGHVPAFGYVIPSECQDQHGDPPFCIDSGNTGGGDPQDQRLVAQGDAELGHLVAQITGASFWAHGNNAIDIVYDEGDDNGGAGGGRTVNVVVTSHGPRHVQDATAYSHYSLLRTLQDDFGVACLQHSCDAATASMGPLYAVTGHGSPAQAFRPRPVPSYATPSPLPPEPVTMTTDSASAAGWTEQPAPMLGTADNSFGAVAAVSPTDVWAVGNFMPDTPDSNQDATLNKAAHFDGTRWTSTPIGDVGSNFDTLFGVAAVPGRAWAVGVAVDAHDRTHSLVQAWDGHAWHPVALPKLDAVHDTLYSATAVSAHDVWAVGDRENADGTFGNLVEHFDGRVWSVVPVADPGATGNHLYGVTARGADDVWAVGQRDGVAGDGPLVLHFDGHRWSVVDVPAAGTTGALLQGVALGAGGQVWAVGQSDDARHQARPLVVHFDGHRWSAQQPSGLGSGFSNVTGVALSHGVPYLVGSWYDAATGNQTPLVARPGADGAWRALAAPDPGSGDTVLGGVAAAPDGELWAVGYAKGANGRIPLVEHRG
;
A
#
# COMPACT_ATOMS: atom_id res chain seq x y z
N MET A 1 26.56 46.15 52.62
CA MET A 1 25.90 46.30 53.93
C MET A 1 24.46 45.86 53.76
N SER A 2 23.99 45.05 54.70
CA SER A 2 22.73 44.30 54.73
C SER A 2 21.48 45.20 54.64
N VAL A 3 20.38 44.70 54.06
CA VAL A 3 19.11 44.34 54.74
C VAL A 3 17.96 44.18 53.72
N ALA A 4 17.17 43.12 53.96
CA ALA A 4 15.97 42.54 53.34
C ALA A 4 14.90 43.44 52.67
N PRO A 5 13.96 42.77 51.97
CA PRO A 5 12.55 43.05 52.26
C PRO A 5 11.63 41.81 52.38
N THR A 6 10.80 41.86 53.43
CA THR A 6 9.34 41.59 53.57
C THR A 6 8.64 40.37 52.93
N ALA A 7 7.77 39.78 53.74
CA ALA A 7 6.86 38.67 53.47
C ALA A 7 5.37 39.10 53.44
N ARG A 8 4.52 38.15 52.97
CA ARG A 8 3.06 37.96 53.17
C ARG A 8 2.11 38.81 52.30
N THR A 9 0.95 38.37 51.79
CA THR A 9 0.08 37.16 51.91
C THR A 9 -1.13 37.33 50.97
N ALA A 10 -1.74 36.24 50.50
CA ALA A 10 -3.21 36.01 50.40
C ALA A 10 -3.49 34.75 49.54
N THR A 11 -3.72 33.57 50.13
CA THR A 11 -5.03 32.96 50.51
C THR A 11 -5.88 32.45 49.37
N THR A 12 -6.07 31.13 49.32
CA THR A 12 -7.40 30.51 49.16
C THR A 12 -7.46 29.13 49.80
N THR A 13 -8.63 28.88 50.36
CA THR A 13 -9.10 27.84 51.29
C THR A 13 -9.40 26.49 50.64
N ALA A 14 -9.16 25.40 51.38
CA ALA A 14 -9.68 24.05 51.13
C ALA A 14 -11.14 23.91 51.65
N PRO A 15 -11.89 22.82 51.36
CA PRO A 15 -11.70 21.60 52.17
C PRO A 15 -11.97 20.21 51.52
N THR A 16 -11.27 19.21 52.09
CA THR A 16 -11.68 17.81 52.42
C THR A 16 -11.97 16.74 51.35
N ALA A 17 -10.91 16.01 51.00
CA ALA A 17 -10.63 14.58 51.22
C ALA A 17 -11.75 13.53 51.42
N THR A 18 -11.64 12.41 50.70
CA THR A 18 -11.34 11.05 51.21
C THR A 18 -11.13 10.11 49.99
N ARG A 19 -10.35 9.03 49.96
CA ARG A 19 -9.22 8.49 50.73
C ARG A 19 -8.72 7.29 49.91
N ALA A 20 -7.49 7.34 49.38
CA ALA A 20 -6.67 6.15 49.15
C ALA A 20 -5.19 6.57 49.11
N ARG A 21 -4.43 6.07 50.08
CA ARG A 21 -2.98 6.26 50.24
C ARG A 21 -2.32 4.88 50.19
N PRO A 22 -1.01 4.83 49.95
CA PRO A 22 -0.38 4.10 48.86
C PRO A 22 0.60 3.11 49.48
N HIS A 23 1.69 2.72 48.80
CA HIS A 23 3.06 2.58 49.31
C HIS A 23 3.84 1.79 48.23
N GLY A 24 5.03 2.17 47.76
CA GLY A 24 5.92 3.27 48.09
C GLY A 24 7.12 3.20 47.13
N ARG A 25 7.70 4.37 46.83
CA ARG A 25 8.96 4.53 46.09
C ARG A 25 10.16 4.62 47.07
N ALA A 26 11.32 4.21 46.55
CA ALA A 26 12.68 4.71 46.82
C ALA A 26 13.33 4.34 48.19
N ALA A 27 14.65 4.28 48.36
CA ALA A 27 15.78 4.84 47.60
C ALA A 27 17.12 4.13 47.93
N ALA A 28 18.07 4.20 46.98
CA ALA A 28 19.52 4.46 47.07
C ALA A 28 20.41 3.89 48.20
N ALA A 29 21.57 3.29 47.85
CA ALA A 29 22.89 3.94 47.96
C ALA A 29 24.12 2.99 47.77
N LEU A 30 25.10 3.52 47.04
CA LEU A 30 26.58 3.42 47.15
C LEU A 30 27.38 2.18 46.68
N CYS A 31 28.48 2.53 46.00
CA CYS A 31 29.51 1.75 45.32
C CYS A 31 30.41 0.88 46.23
N ALA A 32 30.85 -0.27 45.71
CA ALA A 32 32.23 -0.76 45.88
C ALA A 32 32.60 -1.81 44.83
N THR A 33 33.85 -1.73 44.38
CA THR A 33 34.61 -2.48 43.37
C THR A 33 34.62 -4.02 43.52
N GLY A 34 34.66 -4.75 42.39
CA GLY A 34 35.00 -6.18 42.37
C GLY A 34 35.02 -6.83 40.98
N ALA A 35 36.21 -6.86 40.36
CA ALA A 35 36.75 -7.79 39.37
C ALA A 35 35.83 -8.49 38.32
N VAL A 36 36.20 -8.26 37.07
CA VAL A 36 35.87 -9.02 35.85
C VAL A 36 36.15 -10.53 36.02
N VAL A 37 35.15 -11.36 35.74
CA VAL A 37 35.34 -12.72 35.21
C VAL A 37 34.43 -12.85 33.99
N ALA A 38 35.05 -12.81 32.81
CA ALA A 38 34.41 -13.15 31.55
C ALA A 38 34.11 -14.66 31.53
N GLY A 39 32.85 -15.02 31.79
CA GLY A 39 32.33 -16.34 31.46
C GLY A 39 31.70 -16.29 30.07
N LEU A 40 32.41 -16.79 29.06
CA LEU A 40 31.80 -17.15 27.78
C LEU A 40 30.72 -18.21 28.06
N LEU A 41 29.45 -17.81 28.03
CA LEU A 41 28.35 -18.73 27.79
C LEU A 41 28.25 -18.90 26.29
N LEU A 42 28.97 -19.89 25.76
CA LEU A 42 28.66 -20.47 24.46
C LEU A 42 27.26 -21.08 24.58
N ALA A 43 26.25 -20.36 24.11
CA ALA A 43 24.99 -20.98 23.75
C ALA A 43 25.31 -22.05 22.69
N PRO A 44 24.82 -23.29 22.82
CA PRO A 44 25.01 -24.26 21.76
C PRO A 44 24.27 -23.75 20.54
N GLN A 45 25.01 -23.41 19.48
CA GLN A 45 24.42 -23.25 18.16
C GLN A 45 23.83 -24.61 17.80
N ALA A 46 22.50 -24.70 17.81
CA ALA A 46 21.78 -25.83 17.26
C ALA A 46 22.20 -25.94 15.80
N SER A 47 22.96 -26.99 15.51
CA SER A 47 23.38 -27.33 14.15
C SER A 47 22.11 -27.68 13.38
N ALA A 48 21.87 -27.02 12.25
CA ALA A 48 20.81 -27.42 11.33
C ALA A 48 21.06 -28.86 10.88
N GLN A 49 20.35 -29.81 11.51
CA GLN A 49 20.32 -31.19 11.05
C GLN A 49 19.15 -31.32 10.09
N SER A 50 19.45 -31.22 8.80
CA SER A 50 18.65 -31.82 7.76
C SER A 50 18.52 -33.31 8.09
N THR A 51 17.32 -33.72 8.50
CA THR A 51 16.96 -35.13 8.56
C THR A 51 16.69 -35.62 7.13
N ALA A 52 17.06 -36.87 6.86
CA ALA A 52 16.80 -37.56 5.60
C ALA A 52 15.32 -37.44 5.18
N PRO A 53 14.96 -37.57 3.88
CA PRO A 53 13.56 -37.53 3.45
C PRO A 53 12.72 -38.45 4.33
N ALA A 54 11.73 -37.86 5.01
CA ALA A 54 10.79 -38.62 5.80
C ALA A 54 10.06 -39.57 4.85
N ALA A 55 10.00 -40.86 5.21
CA ALA A 55 9.05 -41.75 4.54
C ALA A 55 7.64 -41.23 4.81
N HIS A 56 6.77 -41.25 3.80
CA HIS A 56 5.35 -40.87 3.91
C HIS A 56 4.76 -41.37 5.23
N ALA A 57 4.22 -40.46 6.04
CA ALA A 57 3.71 -40.84 7.36
C ALA A 57 2.65 -41.95 7.18
N PRO A 58 2.75 -43.10 7.89
CA PRO A 58 1.83 -44.20 7.69
C PRO A 58 0.37 -43.77 7.95
N GLY A 59 -0.44 -43.72 6.89
CA GLY A 59 -1.85 -43.30 6.97
C GLY A 59 -2.11 -41.82 6.66
N ALA A 60 -1.08 -41.02 6.35
CA ALA A 60 -1.30 -39.71 5.76
C ALA A 60 -1.97 -39.87 4.38
N PRO A 61 -2.97 -39.03 4.05
CA PRO A 61 -3.53 -39.02 2.71
C PRO A 61 -2.44 -38.71 1.68
N HIS A 62 -2.68 -39.11 0.43
CA HIS A 62 -1.86 -38.71 -0.71
C HIS A 62 -2.78 -37.98 -1.67
N TYR A 63 -2.58 -36.68 -1.79
CA TYR A 63 -3.25 -35.81 -2.74
C TYR A 63 -2.41 -35.65 -4.00
N ASP A 64 -3.10 -35.71 -5.14
CA ASP A 64 -2.50 -35.47 -6.46
C ASP A 64 -2.34 -33.97 -6.71
N HIS A 65 -3.28 -33.17 -6.20
CA HIS A 65 -3.28 -31.72 -6.28
C HIS A 65 -3.84 -31.08 -5.00
N VAL A 66 -3.08 -30.18 -4.37
CA VAL A 66 -3.52 -29.36 -3.24
C VAL A 66 -3.35 -27.89 -3.60
N PHE A 67 -4.44 -27.13 -3.50
CA PHE A 67 -4.43 -25.67 -3.59
C PHE A 67 -4.56 -25.09 -2.19
N VAL A 68 -3.73 -24.12 -1.84
CA VAL A 68 -3.92 -23.28 -0.66
C VAL A 68 -4.32 -21.90 -1.17
N VAL A 69 -5.51 -21.45 -0.78
CA VAL A 69 -6.02 -20.10 -1.03
C VAL A 69 -5.90 -19.35 0.28
N VAL A 70 -5.14 -18.25 0.29
CA VAL A 70 -4.98 -17.41 1.48
C VAL A 70 -5.84 -16.17 1.30
N GLU A 71 -6.72 -15.91 2.27
CA GLU A 71 -7.52 -14.70 2.41
C GLU A 71 -6.97 -13.88 3.59
N GLU A 72 -7.38 -12.62 3.67
CA GLU A 72 -6.82 -11.60 4.56
C GLU A 72 -7.82 -11.04 5.57
N ASN A 73 -7.18 -10.52 6.60
CA ASN A 73 -7.60 -10.25 7.97
C ASN A 73 -9.08 -10.37 8.27
N HIS A 74 -9.49 -11.54 8.77
CA HIS A 74 -10.78 -11.68 9.46
C HIS A 74 -10.72 -12.78 10.52
N GLY A 75 -11.26 -12.48 11.69
CA GLY A 75 -11.53 -13.48 12.72
C GLY A 75 -12.60 -14.49 12.27
N TYR A 76 -12.59 -15.68 12.89
CA TYR A 76 -13.52 -16.77 12.56
C TYR A 76 -14.99 -16.32 12.57
N THR A 77 -15.37 -15.45 13.51
CA THR A 77 -16.76 -14.97 13.69
C THR A 77 -17.14 -13.85 12.74
N ASP A 78 -16.16 -13.19 12.12
CA ASP A 78 -16.40 -12.10 11.17
C ASP A 78 -16.83 -12.65 9.81
N VAL A 79 -16.50 -13.91 9.54
CA VAL A 79 -16.81 -14.60 8.28
C VAL A 79 -17.81 -15.75 8.46
N ILE A 80 -17.59 -16.66 9.42
CA ILE A 80 -18.46 -17.83 9.61
C ILE A 80 -19.75 -17.40 10.30
N GLY A 81 -20.86 -17.53 9.58
CA GLY A 81 -22.19 -17.03 9.94
C GLY A 81 -22.53 -15.68 9.32
N ASN A 82 -21.56 -15.00 8.69
CA ASN A 82 -21.77 -13.70 8.07
C ASN A 82 -22.55 -13.84 6.74
N PRO A 83 -23.70 -13.14 6.57
CA PRO A 83 -24.46 -13.15 5.32
C PRO A 83 -23.69 -12.58 4.11
N ALA A 84 -22.63 -11.78 4.33
CA ALA A 84 -21.73 -11.28 3.30
C ALA A 84 -20.88 -12.39 2.68
N ALA A 85 -20.63 -13.50 3.40
CA ALA A 85 -19.80 -14.62 2.95
C ALA A 85 -20.61 -15.89 2.61
N PRO A 86 -21.60 -15.88 1.70
CA PRO A 86 -22.44 -17.05 1.45
C PRO A 86 -21.68 -18.24 0.84
N ASN A 87 -20.60 -18.03 0.07
CA ASN A 87 -19.82 -19.09 -0.54
C ASN A 87 -19.02 -19.86 0.51
N LEU A 88 -18.21 -19.15 1.30
CA LEU A 88 -17.37 -19.72 2.35
C LEU A 88 -18.22 -20.39 3.43
N ASN A 89 -19.34 -19.80 3.84
CA ASN A 89 -20.30 -20.45 4.75
C ASN A 89 -20.87 -21.75 4.17
N ALA A 90 -21.16 -21.79 2.87
CA ALA A 90 -21.63 -23.00 2.21
C ALA A 90 -20.54 -24.07 2.11
N LEU A 91 -19.29 -23.68 1.87
CA LEU A 91 -18.14 -24.58 1.84
C LEU A 91 -17.88 -25.16 3.22
N ALA A 92 -17.79 -24.33 4.27
CA ALA A 92 -17.62 -24.74 5.66
C ALA A 92 -18.71 -25.70 6.13
N THR A 93 -19.97 -25.45 5.72
CA THR A 93 -21.09 -26.34 6.05
C THR A 93 -21.02 -27.68 5.30
N THR A 94 -20.51 -27.69 4.08
CA THR A 94 -20.52 -28.88 3.20
C THR A 94 -19.32 -29.80 3.42
N TYR A 95 -18.15 -29.21 3.64
CA TYR A 95 -16.87 -29.92 3.68
C TYR A 95 -16.32 -29.98 5.12
N GLY A 96 -15.03 -29.68 5.31
CA GLY A 96 -14.38 -29.62 6.62
C GLY A 96 -14.13 -28.18 7.05
N SER A 97 -14.41 -27.86 8.31
CA SER A 97 -14.08 -26.57 8.92
C SER A 97 -13.34 -26.81 10.25
N ALA A 98 -12.17 -26.18 10.40
CA ALA A 98 -11.48 -26.11 11.68
C ALA A 98 -12.09 -24.97 12.50
N THR A 99 -12.75 -25.30 13.59
CA THR A 99 -13.45 -24.32 14.45
C THR A 99 -12.54 -23.69 15.51
N ASP A 100 -11.31 -24.19 15.63
CA ASP A 100 -10.27 -23.73 16.56
C ASP A 100 -8.92 -23.63 15.84
N TYR A 101 -8.89 -22.85 14.75
CA TYR A 101 -7.68 -22.52 14.01
C TYR A 101 -7.17 -21.13 14.44
N SER A 102 -5.90 -21.03 14.81
CA SER A 102 -5.27 -19.77 15.20
C SER A 102 -4.16 -19.40 14.23
N ALA A 103 -4.05 -18.11 13.94
CA ALA A 103 -2.86 -17.56 13.32
C ALA A 103 -1.64 -17.72 14.25
N VAL A 104 -0.48 -17.21 13.83
CA VAL A 104 0.75 -17.30 14.61
C VAL A 104 1.11 -15.97 15.27
N THR A 105 0.87 -14.85 14.59
CA THR A 105 1.21 -13.52 15.09
C THR A 105 0.41 -12.44 14.36
N HIS A 106 0.68 -11.18 14.67
CA HIS A 106 0.33 -10.01 13.87
C HIS A 106 1.61 -9.18 13.62
N PRO A 107 1.83 -8.54 12.44
CA PRO A 107 0.95 -8.40 11.26
C PRO A 107 1.00 -9.57 10.25
N SER A 108 0.41 -9.42 9.06
CA SER A 108 0.22 -10.45 8.02
C SER A 108 1.50 -11.17 7.57
N GLU A 109 2.55 -10.46 7.12
CA GLU A 109 3.75 -11.05 6.52
C GLU A 109 4.38 -12.23 7.32
N PRO A 110 4.61 -12.12 8.64
CA PRO A 110 5.14 -13.24 9.42
C PRO A 110 4.21 -14.47 9.47
N ASN A 111 2.89 -14.35 9.26
CA ASN A 111 1.98 -15.50 9.13
C ASN A 111 2.20 -16.24 7.80
N TYR A 112 2.39 -15.52 6.69
CA TYR A 112 2.80 -16.11 5.40
C TYR A 112 4.11 -16.88 5.51
N VAL A 113 5.09 -16.29 6.19
CA VAL A 113 6.38 -16.94 6.47
C VAL A 113 6.17 -18.19 7.35
N ALA A 114 5.30 -18.12 8.36
CA ALA A 114 5.00 -19.25 9.24
C ALA A 114 4.31 -20.41 8.51
N MET A 115 3.37 -20.13 7.59
CA MET A 115 2.68 -21.12 6.75
C MET A 115 3.65 -21.91 5.87
N LEU A 116 4.74 -21.29 5.41
CA LEU A 116 5.68 -21.92 4.48
C LEU A 116 6.95 -22.47 5.15
N GLY A 117 7.39 -21.90 6.27
CA GLY A 117 8.66 -22.26 6.91
C GLY A 117 8.55 -22.80 8.34
N GLY A 118 7.35 -22.77 8.94
CA GLY A 118 7.12 -23.33 10.28
C GLY A 118 7.65 -22.47 11.42
N SER A 119 7.98 -21.20 11.15
CA SER A 119 8.39 -20.19 12.12
C SER A 119 8.20 -18.82 11.48
N THR A 120 8.03 -17.77 12.28
CA THR A 120 8.13 -16.39 11.77
C THR A 120 9.59 -15.98 11.50
N PHE A 121 10.57 -16.77 11.97
CA PHE A 121 12.01 -16.48 11.89
C PHE A 121 12.41 -15.09 12.44
N GLY A 122 11.59 -14.51 13.31
CA GLY A 122 11.82 -13.19 13.89
C GLY A 122 11.31 -12.02 13.05
N VAL A 123 10.58 -12.27 11.95
CA VAL A 123 9.79 -11.25 11.24
C VAL A 123 8.67 -10.77 12.17
N GLN A 124 8.47 -9.45 12.26
CA GLN A 124 7.56 -8.78 13.21
C GLN A 124 6.82 -7.58 12.62
N ASP A 125 6.98 -7.34 11.32
CA ASP A 125 6.43 -6.22 10.57
C ASP A 125 6.17 -6.66 9.13
N ASP A 126 5.50 -5.82 8.34
CA ASP A 126 5.24 -6.02 6.90
C ASP A 126 6.28 -5.30 6.02
N ASN A 127 7.51 -5.16 6.51
CA ASN A 127 8.55 -4.55 5.70
C ASN A 127 8.83 -5.41 4.47
N PRO A 128 9.33 -4.81 3.38
CA PRO A 128 9.61 -5.56 2.17
C PRO A 128 10.47 -6.81 2.39
N TYR A 129 10.13 -7.88 1.69
CA TYR A 129 10.67 -9.24 1.88
C TYR A 129 12.21 -9.34 1.91
N TYR A 130 12.93 -8.38 1.30
CA TYR A 130 14.39 -8.34 1.30
C TYR A 130 15.00 -7.63 2.50
N VAL A 131 14.20 -6.99 3.35
CA VAL A 131 14.54 -6.64 4.73
C VAL A 131 14.24 -7.84 5.63
N ASN A 132 13.07 -8.47 5.42
CA ASN A 132 12.58 -9.65 6.13
C ASN A 132 13.08 -10.97 5.52
N GLN A 133 14.40 -11.05 5.28
CA GLN A 133 15.04 -12.22 4.66
C GLN A 133 15.05 -13.42 5.59
N VAL A 134 14.60 -14.56 5.06
CA VAL A 134 14.68 -15.85 5.73
C VAL A 134 15.75 -16.72 5.08
N HIS A 135 16.76 -17.07 5.88
CA HIS A 135 17.86 -17.97 5.51
C HIS A 135 17.65 -19.39 6.08
N ALA A 136 16.49 -19.96 5.78
CA ALA A 136 16.10 -21.30 6.21
C ALA A 136 15.37 -22.04 5.08
N PRO A 137 15.27 -23.38 5.13
CA PRO A 137 14.40 -24.12 4.21
C PRO A 137 12.93 -23.73 4.39
N SER A 138 12.20 -23.74 3.27
CA SER A 138 10.75 -23.57 3.18
C SER A 138 10.11 -24.81 2.55
N LEU A 139 8.78 -24.90 2.64
CA LEU A 139 7.98 -25.89 1.91
C LEU A 139 8.37 -25.91 0.43
N ILE A 140 8.50 -24.74 -0.20
CA ILE A 140 8.92 -24.59 -1.60
C ILE A 140 10.25 -25.30 -1.88
N SER A 141 11.26 -25.06 -1.05
CA SER A 141 12.56 -25.71 -1.22
C SER A 141 12.51 -27.23 -0.98
N GLU A 142 11.62 -27.69 -0.10
CA GLU A 142 11.43 -29.12 0.17
C GLU A 142 10.68 -29.83 -0.97
N LEU A 143 9.68 -29.17 -1.57
CA LEU A 143 8.98 -29.65 -2.76
C LEU A 143 9.94 -29.78 -3.95
N ASP A 144 10.80 -28.79 -4.17
CA ASP A 144 11.83 -28.86 -5.21
C ASP A 144 12.80 -30.03 -5.00
N ARG A 145 13.23 -30.25 -3.75
CA ARG A 145 14.09 -31.39 -3.37
C ARG A 145 13.41 -32.74 -3.61
N ALA A 146 12.09 -32.78 -3.48
CA ALA A 146 11.27 -33.97 -3.73
C ALA A 146 10.79 -34.10 -5.19
N HIS A 147 11.12 -33.14 -6.06
CA HIS A 147 10.61 -33.05 -7.42
C HIS A 147 9.07 -32.98 -7.51
N VAL A 148 8.43 -32.37 -6.52
CA VAL A 148 7.00 -32.09 -6.52
C VAL A 148 6.76 -30.76 -7.23
N GLY A 149 5.96 -30.79 -8.29
CA GLY A 149 5.68 -29.59 -9.08
C GLY A 149 4.80 -28.61 -8.30
N TRP A 150 5.22 -27.35 -8.24
CA TRP A 150 4.45 -26.28 -7.61
C TRP A 150 4.35 -25.03 -8.51
N LYS A 151 3.33 -24.21 -8.26
CA LYS A 151 3.14 -22.90 -8.87
C LYS A 151 2.40 -21.98 -7.91
N ALA A 152 2.76 -20.70 -7.87
CA ALA A 152 2.01 -19.68 -7.15
C ALA A 152 1.25 -18.80 -8.16
N TYR A 153 -0.03 -18.58 -7.89
CA TYR A 153 -0.94 -17.77 -8.68
C TYR A 153 -1.30 -16.54 -7.85
N LEU A 154 -0.75 -15.40 -8.23
CA LEU A 154 -0.80 -14.16 -7.46
C LEU A 154 -1.59 -13.14 -8.28
N GLN A 155 -2.75 -12.71 -7.79
CA GLN A 155 -3.58 -11.76 -8.51
C GLN A 155 -2.86 -10.42 -8.62
N ASN A 156 -2.99 -9.77 -9.77
CA ASN A 156 -2.33 -8.51 -10.09
C ASN A 156 -0.79 -8.53 -10.00
N LEU A 157 -0.14 -9.70 -9.88
CA LEU A 157 1.28 -9.81 -10.21
C LEU A 157 1.45 -9.43 -11.68
N PRO A 158 2.28 -8.44 -12.02
CA PRO A 158 2.29 -7.89 -13.39
C PRO A 158 2.84 -8.89 -14.41
N HIS A 159 3.83 -9.67 -14.02
CA HIS A 159 4.40 -10.72 -14.86
C HIS A 159 5.17 -11.75 -14.01
N PRO A 160 5.41 -12.96 -14.54
CA PRO A 160 6.31 -13.91 -13.89
C PRO A 160 7.72 -13.33 -13.76
N GLY A 161 8.39 -13.59 -12.64
CA GLY A 161 9.71 -13.01 -12.40
C GLY A 161 9.72 -11.60 -11.80
N TYR A 162 8.55 -11.01 -11.52
CA TYR A 162 8.44 -9.73 -10.85
C TYR A 162 9.08 -9.77 -9.46
N GLN A 163 9.78 -8.70 -9.09
CA GLN A 163 10.53 -8.58 -7.84
C GLN A 163 10.19 -7.32 -7.06
N GLY A 164 9.32 -6.48 -7.62
CA GLY A 164 8.80 -5.32 -6.92
C GLY A 164 8.00 -5.78 -5.71
N ILE A 165 7.95 -4.90 -4.72
CA ILE A 165 7.31 -5.16 -3.44
C ILE A 165 5.80 -4.98 -3.53
N CYS A 166 5.32 -4.35 -4.60
CA CYS A 166 3.90 -4.22 -4.88
C CYS A 166 3.63 -3.89 -6.36
N TYR A 167 2.39 -3.96 -6.83
CA TYR A 167 1.98 -3.52 -8.16
C TYR A 167 0.52 -3.02 -8.18
N PRO A 168 0.21 -1.87 -8.82
CA PRO A 168 1.14 -0.91 -9.45
C PRO A 168 2.17 -0.30 -8.49
N ALA A 169 3.33 0.15 -9.00
CA ALA A 169 4.58 0.35 -8.24
C ALA A 169 4.60 1.39 -7.09
N ASN A 170 3.47 2.05 -6.78
CA ASN A 170 3.39 3.08 -5.75
C ASN A 170 3.06 2.50 -4.37
N CYS A 171 3.95 1.66 -3.84
CA CYS A 171 3.81 1.10 -2.51
C CYS A 171 4.05 2.21 -1.46
N ASN A 172 3.05 2.49 -0.62
CA ASN A 172 3.11 3.43 0.51
C ASN A 172 3.31 4.91 0.16
N GLY A 173 2.80 5.36 -0.99
CA GLY A 173 2.67 6.79 -1.29
C GLY A 173 1.28 7.29 -0.91
N SER A 174 1.18 8.24 0.02
CA SER A 174 -0.08 8.98 0.23
C SER A 174 -0.31 9.99 -0.92
N PRO A 175 -1.55 10.18 -1.38
CA PRO A 175 -2.76 9.53 -0.87
C PRO A 175 -2.89 8.11 -1.41
N ASP A 176 -3.23 7.21 -0.50
CA ASP A 176 -3.31 5.75 -0.62
C ASP A 176 -3.73 5.28 -2.01
N LYS A 177 -2.75 4.76 -2.75
CA LYS A 177 -2.99 3.82 -3.83
C LYS A 177 -2.47 2.49 -3.33
N ASP A 178 -3.27 1.83 -2.51
CA ASP A 178 -2.91 0.52 -2.02
C ASP A 178 -2.76 -0.41 -3.24
N PRO A 179 -1.60 -1.05 -3.37
CA PRO A 179 -1.24 -1.75 -4.58
C PRO A 179 -1.92 -3.12 -4.62
N LEU A 180 -2.68 -3.39 -5.69
CA LEU A 180 -3.42 -4.64 -5.89
C LEU A 180 -2.62 -5.90 -5.57
N TYR A 181 -1.34 -5.93 -5.96
CA TYR A 181 -0.39 -6.96 -5.52
C TYR A 181 0.54 -6.38 -4.47
N VAL A 182 0.75 -7.11 -3.37
CA VAL A 182 1.80 -6.83 -2.38
C VAL A 182 2.66 -8.05 -2.09
N SER A 183 3.96 -7.82 -1.89
CA SER A 183 4.89 -8.89 -1.54
C SER A 183 4.71 -9.40 -0.11
N LYS A 184 4.09 -8.62 0.79
CA LYS A 184 3.79 -9.04 2.17
C LYS A 184 2.84 -10.25 2.21
N HIS A 185 1.90 -10.34 1.26
CA HIS A 185 1.00 -11.50 1.10
C HIS A 185 1.65 -12.64 0.26
N ASN A 186 2.95 -12.54 -0.06
CA ASN A 186 3.69 -13.56 -0.81
C ASN A 186 4.90 -14.07 -0.03
N GLY A 187 4.65 -14.88 1.00
CA GLY A 187 5.71 -15.44 1.86
C GLY A 187 6.82 -16.22 1.13
N ILE A 188 6.60 -16.68 -0.11
CA ILE A 188 7.64 -17.36 -0.91
C ILE A 188 8.84 -16.44 -1.11
N THR A 189 8.60 -15.13 -1.28
CA THR A 189 9.66 -14.15 -1.56
C THR A 189 10.54 -13.84 -0.35
N ASN A 190 10.11 -14.12 0.89
CA ASN A 190 10.95 -13.98 2.09
C ASN A 190 12.10 -14.98 2.12
N PHE A 191 11.89 -16.18 1.58
CA PHE A 191 12.89 -17.24 1.62
C PHE A 191 13.95 -17.02 0.54
N THR A 192 15.18 -16.81 0.98
CA THR A 192 16.31 -16.58 0.07
C THR A 192 16.64 -17.78 -0.83
N SER A 193 16.17 -18.99 -0.47
CA SER A 193 16.20 -20.17 -1.36
C SER A 193 15.37 -19.97 -2.64
N SER A 194 14.30 -19.17 -2.57
CA SER A 194 13.39 -18.89 -3.68
C SER A 194 13.85 -17.75 -4.60
N TRP A 195 15.00 -17.13 -4.34
CA TRP A 195 15.49 -15.96 -5.11
C TRP A 195 16.17 -16.35 -6.44
N ASN A 196 15.91 -17.55 -6.92
CA ASN A 196 16.45 -18.05 -8.18
C ASN A 196 15.44 -17.85 -9.32
N ALA A 197 15.93 -17.82 -10.56
CA ALA A 197 15.10 -17.53 -11.73
C ALA A 197 14.01 -18.58 -11.98
N ALA A 198 14.23 -19.85 -11.60
CA ALA A 198 13.26 -20.92 -11.81
C ALA A 198 12.06 -20.78 -10.87
N ASP A 199 12.28 -20.44 -9.61
CA ASP A 199 11.20 -20.26 -8.62
C ASP A 199 10.40 -19.01 -8.93
N ARG A 200 11.07 -17.93 -9.32
CA ARG A 200 10.41 -16.69 -9.72
C ARG A 200 9.58 -16.83 -10.99
N ALA A 201 9.99 -17.68 -11.93
CA ALA A 201 9.20 -17.98 -13.13
C ALA A 201 7.96 -18.85 -12.83
N ARG A 202 7.90 -19.48 -11.65
CA ARG A 202 6.75 -20.28 -11.16
C ARG A 202 5.78 -19.48 -10.29
N GLN A 203 6.06 -18.20 -10.06
CA GLN A 203 5.13 -17.24 -9.48
C GLN A 203 4.54 -16.45 -10.64
N VAL A 204 3.24 -16.59 -10.88
CA VAL A 204 2.57 -16.11 -12.10
C VAL A 204 1.33 -15.28 -11.77
N PRO A 205 0.88 -14.40 -12.69
CA PRO A 205 -0.40 -13.73 -12.55
C PRO A 205 -1.55 -14.75 -12.43
N LEU A 206 -2.57 -14.43 -11.62
CA LEU A 206 -3.71 -15.33 -11.35
C LEU A 206 -4.42 -15.81 -12.62
N ASP A 207 -4.46 -15.02 -13.70
CA ASP A 207 -5.06 -15.41 -15.00
C ASP A 207 -4.45 -16.69 -15.61
N GLN A 208 -3.22 -17.03 -15.21
CA GLN A 208 -2.58 -18.28 -15.62
C GLN A 208 -3.28 -19.52 -15.03
N LEU A 209 -3.96 -19.39 -13.89
CA LEU A 209 -4.70 -20.48 -13.25
C LEU A 209 -5.74 -21.06 -14.21
N ALA A 210 -6.58 -20.21 -14.81
CA ALA A 210 -7.61 -20.66 -15.74
C ALA A 210 -7.03 -21.44 -16.95
N GLN A 211 -5.86 -21.02 -17.44
CA GLN A 211 -5.16 -21.68 -18.55
C GLN A 211 -4.60 -23.05 -18.14
N ASP A 212 -4.04 -23.15 -16.95
CA ASP A 212 -3.47 -24.40 -16.42
C ASP A 212 -4.58 -25.41 -16.12
N LEU A 213 -5.68 -24.96 -15.51
CA LEU A 213 -6.88 -25.75 -15.27
C LEU A 213 -7.50 -26.27 -16.58
N HIS A 214 -7.54 -25.45 -17.63
CA HIS A 214 -8.08 -25.83 -18.94
C HIS A 214 -7.17 -26.80 -19.69
N SER A 215 -5.85 -26.56 -19.67
CA SER A 215 -4.88 -27.36 -20.41
C SER A 215 -4.48 -28.67 -19.71
N GLY A 216 -4.79 -28.80 -18.41
CA GLY A 216 -4.41 -29.94 -17.59
C GLY A 216 -2.97 -29.90 -17.07
N HIS A 217 -2.25 -28.79 -17.25
CA HIS A 217 -0.90 -28.57 -16.68
C HIS A 217 -0.98 -28.07 -15.24
N VAL A 218 -1.72 -28.79 -14.41
CA VAL A 218 -2.01 -28.42 -13.03
C VAL A 218 -0.85 -28.85 -12.11
N PRO A 219 -0.31 -27.97 -11.24
CA PRO A 219 0.76 -28.34 -10.32
C PRO A 219 0.24 -29.26 -9.21
N ALA A 220 1.12 -30.04 -8.59
CA ALA A 220 0.76 -30.81 -7.40
C ALA A 220 0.47 -29.90 -6.20
N PHE A 221 1.21 -28.79 -6.07
CA PHE A 221 0.94 -27.73 -5.09
C PHE A 221 0.66 -26.39 -5.78
N GLY A 222 -0.54 -25.85 -5.57
CA GLY A 222 -0.93 -24.51 -6.01
C GLY A 222 -1.03 -23.56 -4.81
N TYR A 223 -0.33 -22.43 -4.86
CA TYR A 223 -0.46 -21.38 -3.85
C TYR A 223 -1.17 -20.18 -4.47
N VAL A 224 -2.34 -19.81 -3.95
CA VAL A 224 -3.23 -18.83 -4.58
C VAL A 224 -3.44 -17.66 -3.63
N ILE A 225 -3.05 -16.47 -4.07
CA ILE A 225 -3.20 -15.21 -3.32
C ILE A 225 -4.03 -14.27 -4.19
N PRO A 226 -5.29 -13.97 -3.81
CA PRO A 226 -6.05 -12.90 -4.43
C PRO A 226 -5.39 -11.52 -4.23
N SER A 227 -5.93 -10.48 -4.86
CA SER A 227 -5.38 -9.12 -4.72
C SER A 227 -5.83 -8.53 -3.39
N GLU A 228 -5.22 -7.43 -2.93
CA GLU A 228 -5.68 -6.73 -1.71
C GLU A 228 -7.18 -6.38 -1.74
N CYS A 229 -7.76 -6.19 -2.93
CA CYS A 229 -9.19 -5.95 -3.08
C CYS A 229 -10.05 -7.21 -2.95
N GLN A 230 -9.50 -8.38 -3.27
CA GLN A 230 -10.24 -9.63 -3.39
C GLN A 230 -9.82 -10.70 -2.38
N ASP A 231 -8.80 -10.44 -1.58
CA ASP A 231 -8.41 -11.26 -0.43
C ASP A 231 -9.13 -10.83 0.85
N GLN A 232 -9.94 -9.76 0.81
CA GLN A 232 -10.68 -9.16 1.93
C GLN A 232 -9.84 -8.22 2.80
N HIS A 233 -8.63 -7.85 2.38
CA HIS A 233 -7.79 -6.87 3.09
C HIS A 233 -8.22 -5.40 2.84
N GLY A 234 -8.59 -5.02 1.61
CA GLY A 234 -8.73 -3.62 1.18
C GLY A 234 -10.04 -3.28 0.45
N ASP A 235 -10.77 -2.24 0.89
CA ASP A 235 -12.08 -1.85 0.34
C ASP A 235 -11.91 -1.17 -1.03
N PRO A 236 -12.74 -1.52 -2.02
CA PRO A 236 -12.89 -0.74 -3.23
C PRO A 236 -13.13 0.74 -2.92
N PRO A 237 -12.65 1.66 -3.78
CA PRO A 237 -12.11 1.47 -5.14
C PRO A 237 -10.59 1.45 -5.23
N PHE A 238 -9.89 1.71 -4.13
CA PHE A 238 -8.43 1.75 -4.09
C PHE A 238 -7.83 0.61 -3.26
N CYS A 239 -8.63 -0.41 -2.94
CA CYS A 239 -8.28 -1.49 -2.01
C CYS A 239 -7.76 -0.93 -0.68
N ILE A 240 -8.45 0.09 -0.15
CA ILE A 240 -8.04 0.80 1.06
C ILE A 240 -8.11 -0.17 2.23
N ASP A 241 -6.98 -0.40 2.90
CA ASP A 241 -6.92 -1.20 4.13
C ASP A 241 -7.98 -0.72 5.13
N SER A 242 -8.98 -1.56 5.39
CA SER A 242 -10.00 -1.22 6.36
C SER A 242 -9.41 -1.37 7.75
N GLY A 243 -9.05 -0.26 8.39
CA GLY A 243 -8.58 -0.26 9.78
C GLY A 243 -9.64 -0.67 10.82
N ASN A 244 -10.80 -1.22 10.40
CA ASN A 244 -11.96 -1.48 11.25
C ASN A 244 -12.80 -2.71 10.77
N THR A 245 -12.17 -3.87 10.78
CA THR A 245 -12.67 -5.22 10.41
C THR A 245 -13.60 -5.85 11.48
N GLY A 246 -14.62 -5.11 11.91
CA GLY A 246 -15.63 -5.58 12.87
C GLY A 246 -16.95 -5.92 12.18
N GLY A 247 -17.36 -7.20 12.22
CA GLY A 247 -18.47 -7.87 11.48
C GLY A 247 -19.87 -7.25 11.50
N GLY A 248 -20.00 -5.98 11.13
CA GLY A 248 -21.23 -5.22 11.04
C GLY A 248 -21.05 -3.83 10.42
N ASP A 249 -19.80 -3.40 10.22
CA ASP A 249 -19.47 -2.21 9.45
C ASP A 249 -19.78 -2.42 7.94
N PRO A 250 -20.49 -1.50 7.26
CA PRO A 250 -20.84 -1.67 5.85
C PRO A 250 -19.66 -1.82 4.88
N GLN A 251 -18.46 -1.32 5.21
CA GLN A 251 -17.23 -1.48 4.43
C GLN A 251 -16.65 -2.88 4.64
N ASP A 252 -16.49 -3.32 5.88
CA ASP A 252 -16.14 -4.70 6.22
C ASP A 252 -17.08 -5.71 5.55
N GLN A 253 -18.40 -5.45 5.55
CA GLN A 253 -19.35 -6.32 4.88
C GLN A 253 -19.24 -6.32 3.35
N ARG A 254 -18.78 -5.21 2.73
CA ARG A 254 -18.47 -5.17 1.29
C ARG A 254 -17.22 -5.97 0.99
N LEU A 255 -16.17 -5.78 1.78
CA LEU A 255 -14.91 -6.50 1.74
C LEU A 255 -15.12 -8.01 1.75
N VAL A 256 -15.80 -8.48 2.80
CA VAL A 256 -16.17 -9.90 2.95
C VAL A 256 -16.99 -10.38 1.75
N ALA A 257 -17.95 -9.58 1.25
CA ALA A 257 -18.75 -9.96 0.09
C ALA A 257 -17.96 -10.04 -1.21
N GLN A 258 -17.00 -9.14 -1.41
CA GLN A 258 -16.16 -9.10 -2.59
C GLN A 258 -15.18 -10.28 -2.61
N GLY A 259 -14.46 -10.51 -1.52
CA GLY A 259 -13.56 -11.66 -1.44
C GLY A 259 -14.31 -12.99 -1.46
N ASP A 260 -15.46 -13.11 -0.78
CA ASP A 260 -16.29 -14.32 -0.85
C ASP A 260 -16.78 -14.61 -2.29
N ALA A 261 -17.04 -13.57 -3.09
CA ALA A 261 -17.38 -13.73 -4.50
C ALA A 261 -16.20 -14.28 -5.31
N GLU A 262 -15.01 -13.67 -5.17
CA GLU A 262 -13.80 -14.13 -5.88
C GLU A 262 -13.41 -15.55 -5.44
N LEU A 263 -13.38 -15.81 -4.14
CA LEU A 263 -13.19 -17.14 -3.57
C LEU A 263 -14.19 -18.15 -4.14
N GLY A 264 -15.47 -17.77 -4.22
CA GLY A 264 -16.51 -18.58 -4.84
C GLY A 264 -16.17 -18.93 -6.30
N HIS A 265 -15.70 -17.94 -7.07
CA HIS A 265 -15.25 -18.13 -8.45
C HIS A 265 -14.02 -19.03 -8.55
N LEU A 266 -12.98 -18.82 -7.74
CA LEU A 266 -11.78 -19.63 -7.69
C LEU A 266 -12.09 -21.10 -7.37
N VAL A 267 -12.86 -21.34 -6.31
CA VAL A 267 -13.27 -22.70 -5.93
C VAL A 267 -14.10 -23.35 -7.04
N ALA A 268 -14.98 -22.61 -7.70
CA ALA A 268 -15.76 -23.12 -8.83
C ALA A 268 -14.88 -23.47 -10.06
N GLN A 269 -13.88 -22.65 -10.38
CA GLN A 269 -12.94 -22.94 -11.46
C GLN A 269 -12.12 -24.20 -11.18
N ILE A 270 -11.53 -24.30 -9.98
CA ILE A 270 -10.69 -25.44 -9.58
C ILE A 270 -11.53 -26.73 -9.54
N THR A 271 -12.69 -26.71 -8.88
CA THR A 271 -13.56 -27.89 -8.75
C THR A 271 -14.27 -28.26 -10.07
N GLY A 272 -14.36 -27.32 -11.02
CA GLY A 272 -14.89 -27.54 -12.36
C GLY A 272 -13.87 -28.09 -13.36
N ALA A 273 -12.59 -28.07 -13.03
CA ALA A 273 -11.53 -28.56 -13.90
C ALA A 273 -11.54 -30.09 -14.03
N SER A 274 -11.03 -30.59 -15.16
CA SER A 274 -11.10 -32.02 -15.49
C SER A 274 -10.36 -32.92 -14.47
N PHE A 275 -9.25 -32.43 -13.90
CA PHE A 275 -8.50 -33.18 -12.90
C PHE A 275 -9.29 -33.38 -11.61
N TRP A 276 -10.21 -32.47 -11.23
CA TRP A 276 -10.89 -32.54 -9.93
C TRP A 276 -11.72 -33.81 -9.76
N ALA A 277 -12.30 -34.31 -10.86
CA ALA A 277 -13.07 -35.55 -10.89
C ALA A 277 -12.18 -36.83 -10.82
N HIS A 278 -10.87 -36.68 -10.81
CA HIS A 278 -9.88 -37.75 -10.84
C HIS A 278 -8.89 -37.58 -9.69
N GLY A 279 -8.52 -38.68 -9.02
CA GLY A 279 -7.53 -38.59 -7.95
C GLY A 279 -8.03 -37.88 -6.68
N ASN A 280 -7.16 -37.76 -5.69
CA ASN A 280 -7.45 -37.06 -4.44
C ASN A 280 -7.00 -35.61 -4.59
N ASN A 281 -7.92 -34.66 -4.52
CA ASN A 281 -7.63 -33.23 -4.67
C ASN A 281 -8.18 -32.45 -3.49
N ALA A 282 -7.49 -31.39 -3.07
CA ALA A 282 -7.91 -30.52 -1.98
C ALA A 282 -7.75 -29.04 -2.34
N ILE A 283 -8.62 -28.22 -1.75
CA ILE A 283 -8.45 -26.77 -1.60
C ILE A 283 -8.50 -26.49 -0.11
N ASP A 284 -7.44 -25.91 0.44
CA ASP A 284 -7.37 -25.38 1.79
C ASP A 284 -7.55 -23.86 1.72
N ILE A 285 -8.61 -23.36 2.32
CA ILE A 285 -8.91 -21.94 2.41
C ILE A 285 -8.55 -21.52 3.82
N VAL A 286 -7.61 -20.59 3.96
CA VAL A 286 -7.06 -20.16 5.24
C VAL A 286 -6.98 -18.64 5.29
N TYR A 287 -7.26 -18.06 6.45
CA TYR A 287 -7.00 -16.65 6.71
C TYR A 287 -5.67 -16.50 7.45
N ASP A 288 -4.89 -15.51 7.06
CA ASP A 288 -3.55 -15.28 7.60
C ASP A 288 -3.58 -14.80 9.06
N GLU A 289 -4.49 -13.92 9.43
CA GLU A 289 -4.69 -13.44 10.79
C GLU A 289 -6.11 -12.93 11.05
N GLY A 290 -6.38 -12.62 12.31
CA GLY A 290 -7.62 -12.02 12.77
C GLY A 290 -7.37 -10.68 13.45
N ASP A 291 -8.40 -9.85 13.49
CA ASP A 291 -8.31 -8.43 13.85
C ASP A 291 -8.34 -8.14 15.34
N ASP A 292 -8.44 -9.19 16.17
CA ASP A 292 -8.44 -9.04 17.61
C ASP A 292 -7.02 -8.72 18.10
N ASN A 293 -6.70 -7.41 18.06
CA ASN A 293 -5.54 -6.72 18.65
C ASN A 293 -5.27 -7.02 20.15
N GLY A 294 -5.95 -8.00 20.75
CA GLY A 294 -5.79 -8.47 22.13
C GLY A 294 -5.54 -9.98 22.31
N GLY A 295 -5.46 -10.78 21.24
CA GLY A 295 -5.16 -12.21 21.31
C GLY A 295 -3.65 -12.52 21.32
N ALA A 296 -3.20 -13.51 22.09
CA ALA A 296 -1.84 -14.03 21.93
C ALA A 296 -1.76 -14.83 20.61
N GLY A 297 -1.04 -14.31 19.61
CA GLY A 297 -0.68 -15.05 18.39
C GLY A 297 -1.55 -14.82 17.16
N GLY A 298 -2.02 -13.61 16.88
CA GLY A 298 -2.71 -13.30 15.60
C GLY A 298 -4.19 -13.68 15.50
N GLY A 299 -4.79 -14.15 16.60
CA GLY A 299 -6.24 -14.38 16.66
C GLY A 299 -6.71 -15.74 16.18
N ARG A 300 -8.01 -16.00 16.35
CA ARG A 300 -8.68 -17.22 15.85
C ARG A 300 -9.30 -16.93 14.48
N THR A 301 -8.80 -17.58 13.45
CA THR A 301 -9.12 -17.29 12.04
C THR A 301 -9.91 -18.42 11.39
N VAL A 302 -10.26 -18.26 10.11
CA VAL A 302 -11.01 -19.27 9.35
C VAL A 302 -10.05 -20.25 8.70
N ASN A 303 -10.38 -21.54 8.81
CA ASN A 303 -9.82 -22.58 7.94
C ASN A 303 -10.91 -23.56 7.48
N VAL A 304 -11.00 -23.75 6.16
CA VAL A 304 -11.97 -24.62 5.49
C VAL A 304 -11.27 -25.49 4.45
N VAL A 305 -11.45 -26.81 4.55
CA VAL A 305 -10.82 -27.78 3.65
C VAL A 305 -11.88 -28.42 2.75
N VAL A 306 -11.76 -28.19 1.45
CA VAL A 306 -12.60 -28.73 0.39
C VAL A 306 -11.88 -29.90 -0.27
N THR A 307 -12.49 -31.08 -0.34
CA THR A 307 -11.83 -32.30 -0.85
C THR A 307 -12.65 -32.99 -1.94
N SER A 308 -12.01 -33.55 -2.97
CA SER A 308 -12.69 -34.30 -4.02
C SER A 308 -13.33 -35.60 -3.49
N HIS A 309 -12.61 -36.34 -2.62
CA HIS A 309 -13.01 -37.64 -2.07
C HIS A 309 -12.88 -37.76 -0.54
N GLY A 310 -12.82 -36.63 0.16
CA GLY A 310 -12.66 -36.59 1.60
C GLY A 310 -13.95 -36.44 2.40
N PRO A 311 -13.87 -36.03 3.68
CA PRO A 311 -15.01 -35.91 4.57
C PRO A 311 -16.00 -34.81 4.16
N ARG A 312 -17.23 -34.89 4.67
CA ARG A 312 -18.29 -33.90 4.49
C ARG A 312 -18.93 -33.59 5.84
N HIS A 313 -19.37 -32.35 6.01
CA HIS A 313 -20.02 -31.86 7.23
C HIS A 313 -19.18 -32.08 8.50
N VAL A 314 -17.86 -31.91 8.39
CA VAL A 314 -16.94 -32.07 9.53
C VAL A 314 -16.65 -30.71 10.12
N GLN A 315 -16.89 -30.59 11.42
CA GLN A 315 -16.40 -29.50 12.26
C GLN A 315 -15.37 -30.10 13.21
N ASP A 316 -14.12 -29.64 13.11
CA ASP A 316 -13.03 -30.12 13.96
C ASP A 316 -12.63 -29.02 14.94
N ALA A 317 -12.70 -29.34 16.23
CA ALA A 317 -12.33 -28.45 17.33
C ALA A 317 -10.91 -28.71 17.86
N THR A 318 -10.11 -29.47 17.11
CA THR A 318 -8.67 -29.59 17.39
C THR A 318 -8.01 -28.24 17.21
N ALA A 319 -7.18 -27.85 18.19
CA ALA A 319 -6.39 -26.62 18.11
C ALA A 319 -5.36 -26.75 16.98
N TYR A 320 -5.56 -25.97 15.92
CA TYR A 320 -4.70 -25.92 14.74
C TYR A 320 -4.09 -24.53 14.58
N SER A 321 -2.98 -24.46 13.83
CA SER A 321 -2.41 -23.19 13.39
C SER A 321 -1.77 -23.30 12.00
N HIS A 322 -1.13 -22.23 11.52
CA HIS A 322 -0.32 -22.27 10.30
C HIS A 322 0.73 -23.40 10.31
N TYR A 323 1.24 -23.76 11.50
CA TYR A 323 2.17 -24.88 11.64
C TYR A 323 1.49 -26.23 11.41
N SER A 324 0.20 -26.36 11.76
CA SER A 324 -0.61 -27.55 11.47
C SER A 324 -0.94 -27.69 9.99
N LEU A 325 -1.23 -26.57 9.31
CA LEU A 325 -1.38 -26.54 7.85
C LEU A 325 -0.09 -27.02 7.19
N LEU A 326 1.04 -26.39 7.51
CA LEU A 326 2.35 -26.78 6.98
C LEU A 326 2.67 -28.25 7.24
N ARG A 327 2.44 -28.72 8.49
CA ARG A 327 2.65 -30.12 8.84
C ARG A 327 1.84 -31.06 7.97
N THR A 328 0.59 -30.70 7.68
CA THR A 328 -0.32 -31.51 6.85
C THR A 328 0.19 -31.60 5.41
N LEU A 329 0.61 -30.48 4.83
CA LEU A 329 1.19 -30.44 3.48
C LEU A 329 2.49 -31.25 3.39
N GLN A 330 3.32 -31.20 4.44
CA GLN A 330 4.57 -31.96 4.49
C GLN A 330 4.33 -33.46 4.59
N ASP A 331 3.37 -33.88 5.42
CA ASP A 331 2.97 -35.27 5.54
C ASP A 331 2.34 -35.80 4.23
N ASP A 332 1.57 -34.96 3.53
CA ASP A 332 0.93 -35.29 2.24
C ASP A 332 1.93 -35.42 1.07
N PHE A 333 2.87 -34.48 0.93
CA PHE A 333 3.87 -34.55 -0.14
C PHE A 333 5.09 -35.43 0.21
N GLY A 334 5.11 -36.03 1.41
CA GLY A 334 6.21 -36.87 1.88
C GLY A 334 7.53 -36.12 2.00
N VAL A 335 7.48 -34.85 2.41
CA VAL A 335 8.66 -34.00 2.62
C VAL A 335 8.98 -33.83 4.10
N ALA A 336 10.16 -33.29 4.41
CA ALA A 336 10.58 -33.13 5.81
C ALA A 336 9.76 -32.05 6.51
N CYS A 337 9.44 -32.26 7.79
CA CYS A 337 8.90 -31.20 8.64
C CYS A 337 9.93 -30.08 8.84
N LEU A 338 9.44 -28.86 9.08
CA LEU A 338 10.23 -27.63 9.24
C LEU A 338 9.87 -26.91 10.55
N GLN A 339 10.86 -26.61 11.38
CA GLN A 339 10.69 -25.80 12.60
C GLN A 339 9.51 -26.29 13.47
N HIS A 340 8.54 -25.43 13.82
CA HIS A 340 7.42 -25.77 14.70
C HIS A 340 6.43 -26.77 14.10
N SER A 341 6.47 -27.03 12.79
CA SER A 341 5.70 -28.16 12.22
C SER A 341 6.25 -29.54 12.67
N CYS A 342 7.50 -29.60 13.14
CA CYS A 342 8.10 -30.79 13.72
C CYS A 342 7.76 -31.01 15.19
N ASP A 343 7.19 -29.99 15.87
CA ASP A 343 6.91 -30.09 17.29
C ASP A 343 5.90 -31.21 17.55
N ALA A 344 6.14 -31.99 18.60
CA ALA A 344 5.27 -33.12 18.94
C ALA A 344 3.83 -32.68 19.29
N ALA A 345 3.64 -31.39 19.61
CA ALA A 345 2.36 -30.78 19.89
C ALA A 345 1.60 -30.33 18.63
N THR A 346 2.30 -30.18 17.49
CA THR A 346 1.69 -29.72 16.24
C THR A 346 0.97 -30.89 15.56
N ALA A 347 -0.36 -30.87 15.66
CA ALA A 347 -1.21 -31.87 15.02
C ALA A 347 -1.34 -31.57 13.52
N SER A 348 -1.27 -32.62 12.69
CA SER A 348 -1.73 -32.58 11.30
C SER A 348 -3.26 -32.48 11.26
N MET A 349 -3.81 -31.87 10.21
CA MET A 349 -5.24 -31.66 9.95
C MET A 349 -5.91 -32.90 9.34
N GLY A 350 -5.47 -34.09 9.76
CA GLY A 350 -5.87 -35.38 9.21
C GLY A 350 -7.38 -35.62 9.17
N PRO A 351 -8.18 -35.25 10.18
CA PRO A 351 -9.64 -35.41 10.12
C PRO A 351 -10.31 -34.61 9.00
N LEU A 352 -9.74 -33.47 8.60
CA LEU A 352 -10.25 -32.63 7.51
C LEU A 352 -9.75 -33.11 6.14
N TYR A 353 -8.54 -33.66 6.10
CA TYR A 353 -7.87 -34.16 4.89
C TYR A 353 -8.06 -35.66 4.60
N ALA A 354 -8.79 -36.40 5.44
CA ALA A 354 -8.94 -37.85 5.29
C ALA A 354 -9.52 -38.24 3.92
N VAL A 355 -8.97 -39.26 3.26
CA VAL A 355 -9.55 -39.84 2.03
C VAL A 355 -10.52 -40.95 2.42
N THR A 356 -11.82 -40.72 2.25
CA THR A 356 -12.86 -41.63 2.76
C THR A 356 -13.44 -42.59 1.71
N GLY A 357 -13.06 -42.42 0.43
CA GLY A 357 -13.31 -43.41 -0.62
C GLY A 357 -14.79 -43.64 -0.99
N HIS A 358 -15.72 -42.77 -0.57
CA HIS A 358 -17.15 -42.98 -0.75
C HIS A 358 -17.81 -41.88 -1.60
N GLY A 359 -18.11 -42.19 -2.87
CA GLY A 359 -19.09 -41.48 -3.68
C GLY A 359 -18.58 -40.94 -5.02
N SER A 360 -19.51 -40.61 -5.92
CA SER A 360 -19.23 -39.82 -7.12
C SER A 360 -18.37 -38.61 -6.75
N PRO A 361 -17.41 -38.19 -7.61
CA PRO A 361 -16.57 -37.03 -7.31
C PRO A 361 -17.42 -35.83 -6.91
N ALA A 362 -16.92 -35.02 -5.98
CA ALA A 362 -17.56 -33.77 -5.57
C ALA A 362 -17.98 -32.99 -6.83
N GLN A 363 -19.26 -32.63 -6.91
CA GLN A 363 -19.72 -31.80 -8.02
C GLN A 363 -18.98 -30.47 -7.98
N ALA A 364 -18.70 -29.93 -9.16
CA ALA A 364 -18.16 -28.58 -9.29
C ALA A 364 -18.98 -27.62 -8.43
N PHE A 365 -18.28 -26.84 -7.60
CA PHE A 365 -18.89 -25.84 -6.76
C PHE A 365 -19.62 -24.82 -7.64
N ARG A 366 -20.80 -24.40 -7.19
CA ARG A 366 -21.58 -23.38 -7.86
C ARG A 366 -21.57 -22.14 -6.97
N PRO A 367 -20.95 -21.03 -7.42
CA PRO A 367 -20.93 -19.80 -6.66
C PRO A 367 -22.35 -19.36 -6.32
N ARG A 368 -22.52 -18.90 -5.09
CA ARG A 368 -23.73 -18.26 -4.61
C ARG A 368 -23.61 -16.75 -4.86
N PRO A 369 -24.72 -16.09 -5.25
CA PRO A 369 -24.72 -14.64 -5.31
C PRO A 369 -24.41 -14.06 -3.93
N VAL A 370 -23.44 -13.14 -3.88
CA VAL A 370 -23.15 -12.35 -2.68
C VAL A 370 -24.12 -11.17 -2.59
N PRO A 371 -24.54 -10.74 -1.38
CA PRO A 371 -25.35 -9.54 -1.23
C PRO A 371 -24.57 -8.30 -1.72
N SER A 372 -25.29 -7.34 -2.29
CA SER A 372 -24.73 -6.01 -2.55
C SER A 372 -24.93 -5.15 -1.31
N TYR A 373 -23.84 -4.61 -0.80
CA TYR A 373 -23.83 -3.65 0.30
C TYR A 373 -23.60 -2.27 -0.29
N ALA A 374 -24.51 -1.33 -0.01
CA ALA A 374 -24.40 0.03 -0.52
C ALA A 374 -23.30 0.79 0.23
N THR A 375 -22.54 1.59 -0.51
CA THR A 375 -21.69 2.63 0.07
C THR A 375 -22.57 3.73 0.66
N PRO A 376 -22.29 4.22 1.89
CA PRO A 376 -22.96 5.41 2.41
C PRO A 376 -22.66 6.63 1.51
N SER A 377 -23.66 7.46 1.21
CA SER A 377 -23.46 8.71 0.43
C SER A 377 -23.92 9.95 1.25
N PRO A 378 -23.25 11.12 1.14
CA PRO A 378 -22.89 11.96 2.31
C PRO A 378 -23.86 13.12 2.71
N LEU A 379 -23.93 13.37 4.04
CA LEU A 379 -23.83 14.63 4.83
C LEU A 379 -24.86 15.81 4.72
N PRO A 380 -25.08 16.65 5.79
CA PRO A 380 -24.08 17.36 6.64
C PRO A 380 -24.19 17.15 8.18
N PRO A 381 -23.25 17.66 9.04
CA PRO A 381 -21.98 18.36 8.76
C PRO A 381 -20.73 17.80 9.46
N GLU A 382 -19.54 18.11 8.93
CA GLU A 382 -18.51 18.69 9.81
C GLU A 382 -17.75 19.84 9.14
N PRO A 383 -17.83 21.04 9.73
CA PRO A 383 -16.64 21.86 9.82
C PRO A 383 -16.48 22.45 11.23
N VAL A 384 -15.50 21.93 11.97
CA VAL A 384 -14.76 22.71 12.97
C VAL A 384 -13.32 22.79 12.46
N THR A 385 -12.89 24.00 12.09
CA THR A 385 -11.50 24.21 11.66
C THR A 385 -10.61 24.33 12.90
N MET A 386 -9.71 23.37 13.08
CA MET A 386 -8.59 23.46 14.02
C MET A 386 -7.29 23.79 13.27
N THR A 387 -6.27 24.20 14.01
CA THR A 387 -4.94 24.48 13.49
C THR A 387 -3.90 23.64 14.22
N THR A 388 -2.90 23.15 13.50
CA THR A 388 -1.75 22.43 14.06
C THR A 388 -0.76 23.37 14.77
N ASP A 389 0.13 22.78 15.57
CA ASP A 389 1.24 23.51 16.21
C ASP A 389 2.34 23.86 15.20
N SER A 390 3.32 24.67 15.59
CA SER A 390 4.41 25.09 14.71
C SER A 390 5.76 24.52 15.15
N ALA A 391 6.44 23.77 14.28
CA ALA A 391 7.86 23.42 14.38
C ALA A 391 8.74 24.19 13.36
N SER A 392 10.07 24.18 13.55
CA SER A 392 11.01 24.78 12.57
C SER A 392 12.34 24.03 12.50
N ALA A 393 12.89 23.89 11.29
CA ALA A 393 14.17 23.23 11.03
C ALA A 393 14.84 23.78 9.75
N ALA A 394 16.14 24.10 9.80
CA ALA A 394 16.96 24.51 8.65
C ALA A 394 16.34 25.57 7.69
N GLY A 395 15.55 26.50 8.22
CA GLY A 395 14.88 27.58 7.48
C GLY A 395 13.48 27.22 6.97
N TRP A 396 13.03 25.99 7.16
CA TRP A 396 11.64 25.57 7.00
C TRP A 396 10.87 25.75 8.31
N THR A 397 9.64 26.23 8.20
CA THR A 397 8.71 26.41 9.31
C THR A 397 7.40 25.73 8.99
N GLU A 398 6.93 24.88 9.89
CA GLU A 398 5.57 24.33 9.82
C GLU A 398 4.58 25.48 10.00
N GLN A 399 3.60 25.52 9.10
CA GLN A 399 2.53 26.50 9.10
C GLN A 399 1.27 25.87 9.67
N PRO A 400 0.56 26.55 10.58
CA PRO A 400 -0.71 26.06 11.08
C PRO A 400 -1.69 25.83 9.92
N ALA A 401 -2.06 24.57 9.70
CA ALA A 401 -2.91 24.14 8.59
C ALA A 401 -4.34 23.81 9.05
N PRO A 402 -5.37 24.13 8.26
CA PRO A 402 -6.75 23.83 8.61
C PRO A 402 -7.02 22.33 8.53
N MET A 403 -7.48 21.74 9.63
CA MET A 403 -7.98 20.36 9.67
C MET A 403 -9.51 20.34 9.54
N LEU A 404 -10.04 19.35 8.82
CA LEU A 404 -11.48 19.04 8.76
C LEU A 404 -11.70 17.78 9.61
N GLY A 405 -12.52 17.87 10.65
CA GLY A 405 -12.64 16.83 11.66
C GLY A 405 -11.45 16.68 12.58
N THR A 406 -11.30 15.50 13.17
CA THR A 406 -10.31 15.26 14.24
C THR A 406 -9.10 14.43 13.79
N ALA A 407 -9.17 13.79 12.63
CA ALA A 407 -8.11 12.94 12.06
C ALA A 407 -8.16 12.83 10.53
N ASP A 408 -7.19 12.12 9.96
CA ASP A 408 -7.08 11.67 8.58
C ASP A 408 -7.23 12.71 7.47
N ASN A 409 -6.46 13.78 7.60
CA ASN A 409 -6.33 14.83 6.60
C ASN A 409 -4.97 14.76 5.91
N SER A 410 -4.96 14.93 4.60
CA SER A 410 -3.72 15.05 3.82
C SER A 410 -3.82 16.15 2.76
N PHE A 411 -2.67 16.70 2.37
CA PHE A 411 -2.54 17.50 1.16
C PHE A 411 -1.63 16.79 0.17
N GLY A 412 -2.11 16.60 -1.06
CA GLY A 412 -1.35 15.97 -2.14
C GLY A 412 -0.54 16.99 -2.95
N ALA A 413 -1.06 18.20 -3.15
CA ALA A 413 -0.43 19.21 -3.99
C ALA A 413 -0.61 20.64 -3.50
N VAL A 414 0.31 21.50 -3.93
CA VAL A 414 0.36 22.93 -3.62
C VAL A 414 0.73 23.75 -4.84
N ALA A 415 0.09 24.91 -5.01
CA ALA A 415 0.39 25.88 -6.05
C ALA A 415 0.55 27.28 -5.44
N ALA A 416 1.70 27.92 -5.67
CA ALA A 416 1.99 29.26 -5.18
C ALA A 416 1.87 30.29 -6.32
N VAL A 417 0.83 31.13 -6.28
CA VAL A 417 0.67 32.26 -7.20
C VAL A 417 1.59 33.41 -6.78
N SER A 418 1.72 33.61 -5.48
CA SER A 418 2.62 34.57 -4.83
C SER A 418 2.93 34.10 -3.40
N PRO A 419 3.85 34.75 -2.66
CA PRO A 419 4.05 34.48 -1.22
C PRO A 419 2.78 34.57 -0.38
N THR A 420 1.78 35.33 -0.86
CA THR A 420 0.55 35.62 -0.13
C THR A 420 -0.70 35.07 -0.81
N ASP A 421 -0.54 34.19 -1.79
CA ASP A 421 -1.65 33.56 -2.51
C ASP A 421 -1.20 32.14 -2.89
N VAL A 422 -1.52 31.19 -2.02
CA VAL A 422 -1.10 29.78 -2.16
C VAL A 422 -2.30 28.88 -1.95
N TRP A 423 -2.44 27.88 -2.81
CA TRP A 423 -3.51 26.90 -2.78
C TRP A 423 -2.96 25.52 -2.47
N ALA A 424 -3.64 24.76 -1.63
CA ALA A 424 -3.34 23.36 -1.35
C ALA A 424 -4.61 22.53 -1.49
N VAL A 425 -4.47 21.33 -2.05
CA VAL A 425 -5.57 20.38 -2.21
C VAL A 425 -5.16 18.98 -1.80
N GLY A 426 -6.14 18.16 -1.44
CA GLY A 426 -5.93 16.77 -1.04
C GLY A 426 -7.26 16.15 -0.69
N ASN A 427 -7.24 15.28 0.30
CA ASN A 427 -8.42 14.58 0.81
C ASN A 427 -8.45 14.57 2.34
N PHE A 428 -9.62 14.25 2.87
CA PHE A 428 -9.76 13.88 4.27
C PHE A 428 -10.74 12.72 4.40
N MET A 429 -10.57 11.89 5.44
CA MET A 429 -11.59 10.93 5.84
C MET A 429 -12.41 11.55 6.98
N PRO A 430 -13.74 11.67 6.82
CA PRO A 430 -14.60 12.14 7.90
C PRO A 430 -14.57 11.18 9.10
N ASP A 431 -14.62 11.70 10.32
CA ASP A 431 -14.54 10.88 11.54
C ASP A 431 -15.72 11.12 12.50
N THR A 432 -16.79 11.72 12.00
CA THR A 432 -18.02 11.94 12.77
C THR A 432 -19.03 10.80 12.60
N PRO A 433 -19.86 10.51 13.62
CA PRO A 433 -20.88 9.46 13.54
C PRO A 433 -21.91 9.62 12.40
N ASP A 434 -22.12 10.85 11.93
CA ASP A 434 -23.11 11.17 10.89
C ASP A 434 -22.49 11.30 9.48
N SER A 435 -21.17 11.20 9.36
CA SER A 435 -20.45 11.17 8.08
C SER A 435 -20.19 9.74 7.60
N ASN A 436 -19.97 9.57 6.30
CA ASN A 436 -19.36 8.35 5.80
C ASN A 436 -17.91 8.33 6.29
N GLN A 437 -17.60 7.50 7.30
CA GLN A 437 -16.27 7.39 7.89
C GLN A 437 -15.28 6.63 7.02
N ASP A 438 -15.80 6.05 5.94
CA ASP A 438 -15.10 5.09 5.11
C ASP A 438 -14.84 5.64 3.71
N ALA A 439 -15.14 6.92 3.47
CA ALA A 439 -14.97 7.59 2.18
C ALA A 439 -14.03 8.80 2.30
N THR A 440 -13.00 8.85 1.46
CA THR A 440 -12.22 10.06 1.28
C THR A 440 -13.06 11.12 0.58
N LEU A 441 -13.05 12.33 1.13
CA LEU A 441 -13.71 13.51 0.57
C LEU A 441 -12.67 14.57 0.17
N ASN A 442 -13.03 15.42 -0.78
CA ASN A 442 -12.18 16.47 -1.29
C ASN A 442 -11.84 17.51 -0.21
N LYS A 443 -10.57 17.92 -0.18
CA LYS A 443 -10.08 18.98 0.70
C LYS A 443 -9.38 20.07 -0.12
N ALA A 444 -9.67 21.33 0.20
CA ALA A 444 -8.97 22.48 -0.33
C ALA A 444 -8.72 23.54 0.75
N ALA A 445 -7.55 24.18 0.70
CA ALA A 445 -7.18 25.29 1.58
C ALA A 445 -6.45 26.40 0.81
N HIS A 446 -6.61 27.63 1.31
CA HIS A 446 -6.04 28.84 0.71
C HIS A 446 -5.28 29.66 1.76
N PHE A 447 -4.07 30.09 1.40
CA PHE A 447 -3.25 31.02 2.16
C PHE A 447 -3.41 32.43 1.60
N ASP A 448 -3.85 33.36 2.46
CA ASP A 448 -4.14 34.76 2.10
C ASP A 448 -2.98 35.73 2.39
N GLY A 449 -1.78 35.20 2.69
CA GLY A 449 -0.64 35.97 3.16
C GLY A 449 -0.54 36.10 4.68
N THR A 450 -1.57 35.69 5.40
CA THR A 450 -1.57 35.73 6.87
C THR A 450 -1.87 34.38 7.51
N ARG A 451 -2.76 33.58 6.92
CA ARG A 451 -3.16 32.28 7.46
C ARG A 451 -3.71 31.36 6.38
N TRP A 452 -3.64 30.07 6.64
CA TRP A 452 -4.36 29.07 5.87
C TRP A 452 -5.81 28.98 6.33
N THR A 453 -6.73 28.88 5.37
CA THR A 453 -8.16 28.68 5.64
C THR A 453 -8.71 27.59 4.74
N SER A 454 -9.59 26.74 5.27
CA SER A 454 -10.28 25.74 4.45
C SER A 454 -11.26 26.44 3.51
N THR A 455 -11.27 26.05 2.25
CA THR A 455 -12.25 26.49 1.25
C THR A 455 -13.15 25.31 0.92
N PRO A 456 -14.49 25.40 1.10
CA PRO A 456 -15.39 24.32 0.78
C PRO A 456 -15.26 23.90 -0.69
N ILE A 457 -15.02 22.61 -0.91
CA ILE A 457 -14.93 21.95 -2.20
C ILE A 457 -15.85 20.73 -2.12
N GLY A 458 -16.73 20.55 -3.10
CA GLY A 458 -17.76 19.51 -3.04
C GLY A 458 -17.23 18.16 -3.49
N ASP A 459 -17.97 17.09 -3.26
CA ASP A 459 -17.66 15.75 -3.77
C ASP A 459 -18.52 15.45 -5.01
N VAL A 460 -17.93 14.75 -5.97
CA VAL A 460 -18.54 14.39 -7.27
C VAL A 460 -18.79 12.90 -7.34
N GLY A 461 -17.88 12.08 -6.81
CA GLY A 461 -18.05 10.64 -6.69
C GLY A 461 -19.16 10.31 -5.70
N SER A 462 -19.71 9.11 -5.86
CA SER A 462 -20.69 8.58 -4.91
C SER A 462 -20.05 7.77 -3.79
N ASN A 463 -18.79 7.36 -3.98
CA ASN A 463 -17.98 6.60 -3.02
C ASN A 463 -16.83 7.46 -2.49
N PHE A 464 -15.77 7.68 -3.28
CA PHE A 464 -14.53 8.33 -2.86
C PHE A 464 -14.13 9.44 -3.83
N ASP A 465 -13.59 10.51 -3.27
CA ASP A 465 -12.93 11.56 -4.03
C ASP A 465 -11.54 11.84 -3.45
N THR A 466 -10.56 12.03 -4.33
CA THR A 466 -9.21 12.43 -3.94
C THR A 466 -8.63 13.41 -4.96
N LEU A 467 -8.06 14.52 -4.48
CA LEU A 467 -7.36 15.51 -5.31
C LEU A 467 -5.85 15.32 -5.21
N PHE A 468 -5.22 15.07 -6.35
CA PHE A 468 -3.79 14.81 -6.45
C PHE A 468 -2.99 16.03 -6.91
N GLY A 469 -3.62 16.94 -7.68
CA GLY A 469 -2.93 18.07 -8.31
C GLY A 469 -3.69 19.38 -8.17
N VAL A 470 -2.97 20.49 -8.06
CA VAL A 470 -3.55 21.84 -8.14
C VAL A 470 -2.70 22.75 -9.01
N ALA A 471 -3.37 23.55 -9.84
CA ALA A 471 -2.79 24.64 -10.59
C ALA A 471 -3.51 25.95 -10.25
N ALA A 472 -2.77 27.05 -10.12
CA ALA A 472 -3.36 28.34 -9.79
C ALA A 472 -2.72 29.49 -10.58
N VAL A 473 -3.54 30.48 -10.90
CA VAL A 473 -3.16 31.79 -11.43
C VAL A 473 -3.92 32.86 -10.63
N PRO A 474 -3.59 34.16 -10.72
CA PRO A 474 -4.29 35.17 -9.94
C PRO A 474 -5.82 35.08 -10.06
N GLY A 475 -6.48 34.80 -8.94
CA GLY A 475 -7.94 34.70 -8.81
C GLY A 475 -8.60 33.42 -9.34
N ARG A 476 -7.84 32.43 -9.85
CA ARG A 476 -8.39 31.17 -10.39
C ARG A 476 -7.51 29.99 -10.01
N ALA A 477 -8.13 28.85 -9.75
CA ALA A 477 -7.43 27.60 -9.48
C ALA A 477 -8.18 26.40 -10.08
N TRP A 478 -7.47 25.32 -10.35
CA TRP A 478 -8.00 24.04 -10.81
C TRP A 478 -7.40 22.94 -9.95
N ALA A 479 -8.26 22.13 -9.35
CA ALA A 479 -7.89 20.93 -8.64
C ALA A 479 -8.22 19.73 -9.52
N VAL A 480 -7.30 18.78 -9.63
CA VAL A 480 -7.46 17.58 -10.44
C VAL A 480 -7.24 16.33 -9.59
N GLY A 481 -7.92 15.27 -9.93
CA GLY A 481 -7.92 14.06 -9.13
C GLY A 481 -8.73 12.92 -9.72
N VAL A 482 -9.32 12.14 -8.83
CA VAL A 482 -10.19 11.01 -9.10
C VAL A 482 -11.48 11.14 -8.30
N ALA A 483 -12.58 10.77 -8.93
CA ALA A 483 -13.87 10.53 -8.31
C ALA A 483 -14.27 9.08 -8.57
N VAL A 484 -14.88 8.43 -7.59
CA VAL A 484 -15.25 7.03 -7.69
C VAL A 484 -16.76 6.86 -7.61
N ASP A 485 -17.29 6.16 -8.61
CA ASP A 485 -18.70 5.83 -8.70
C ASP A 485 -19.11 4.64 -7.82
N ALA A 486 -20.41 4.39 -7.72
CA ALA A 486 -20.99 3.36 -6.85
C ALA A 486 -20.67 1.91 -7.26
N HIS A 487 -19.95 1.72 -8.37
CA HIS A 487 -19.44 0.44 -8.85
C HIS A 487 -17.90 0.41 -8.81
N ASP A 488 -17.29 1.31 -8.04
CA ASP A 488 -15.86 1.36 -7.78
C ASP A 488 -14.99 1.63 -9.02
N ARG A 489 -15.61 2.23 -10.03
CA ARG A 489 -14.88 2.72 -11.20
C ARG A 489 -14.39 4.12 -10.92
N THR A 490 -13.13 4.34 -11.26
CA THR A 490 -12.45 5.62 -11.12
C THR A 490 -12.69 6.47 -12.36
N HIS A 491 -13.03 7.73 -12.14
CA HIS A 491 -13.23 8.73 -13.19
C HIS A 491 -12.41 9.96 -12.87
N SER A 492 -11.86 10.59 -13.89
CA SER A 492 -11.12 11.83 -13.79
C SER A 492 -12.01 12.91 -13.18
N LEU A 493 -11.46 13.62 -12.21
CA LEU A 493 -12.13 14.71 -11.52
C LEU A 493 -11.37 16.01 -11.78
N VAL A 494 -12.11 17.05 -12.19
CA VAL A 494 -11.61 18.43 -12.19
C VAL A 494 -12.61 19.33 -11.48
N GLN A 495 -12.13 20.11 -10.52
CA GLN A 495 -12.87 21.21 -9.92
C GLN A 495 -12.16 22.53 -10.20
N ALA A 496 -12.92 23.58 -10.49
CA ALA A 496 -12.39 24.91 -10.77
C ALA A 496 -12.90 25.94 -9.76
N TRP A 497 -11.98 26.74 -9.23
CA TRP A 497 -12.28 27.93 -8.45
C TRP A 497 -12.59 29.09 -9.39
N ASP A 498 -13.73 29.74 -9.19
CA ASP A 498 -14.20 30.85 -10.03
C ASP A 498 -13.83 32.24 -9.47
N GLY A 499 -13.20 32.29 -8.31
CA GLY A 499 -12.95 33.52 -7.53
C GLY A 499 -13.75 33.56 -6.23
N HIS A 500 -14.77 32.72 -6.08
CA HIS A 500 -15.69 32.70 -4.95
C HIS A 500 -15.99 31.29 -4.42
N ALA A 501 -16.10 30.30 -5.29
CA ALA A 501 -16.41 28.92 -4.94
C ALA A 501 -15.74 27.91 -5.89
N TRP A 502 -15.58 26.68 -5.40
CA TRP A 502 -15.19 25.54 -6.21
C TRP A 502 -16.41 24.96 -6.92
N HIS A 503 -16.23 24.59 -8.19
CA HIS A 503 -17.26 23.97 -9.01
C HIS A 503 -16.71 22.77 -9.78
N PRO A 504 -17.43 21.64 -9.84
CA PRO A 504 -17.05 20.53 -10.70
C PRO A 504 -17.12 20.96 -12.17
N VAL A 505 -16.15 20.50 -12.96
CA VAL A 505 -16.04 20.80 -14.39
C VAL A 505 -16.39 19.55 -15.18
N ALA A 506 -17.21 19.72 -16.22
CA ALA A 506 -17.53 18.63 -17.13
C ALA A 506 -16.29 18.29 -17.99
N LEU A 507 -15.88 17.03 -17.95
CA LEU A 507 -14.78 16.49 -18.74
C LEU A 507 -15.29 15.73 -19.98
N PRO A 508 -14.43 15.54 -20.99
CA PRO A 508 -14.72 14.64 -22.11
C PRO A 508 -15.02 13.24 -21.59
N LYS A 509 -16.03 12.57 -22.17
CA LYS A 509 -16.30 11.17 -21.84
C LYS A 509 -15.24 10.27 -22.48
N LEU A 510 -14.53 9.51 -21.65
CA LEU A 510 -13.59 8.47 -22.08
C LEU A 510 -14.30 7.13 -22.28
N ASP A 511 -13.77 6.31 -23.18
CA ASP A 511 -14.13 4.88 -23.30
C ASP A 511 -13.11 4.05 -22.51
N ALA A 512 -13.01 4.36 -21.22
CA ALA A 512 -12.07 3.76 -20.28
C ALA A 512 -12.86 3.05 -19.17
N VAL A 513 -12.28 1.98 -18.62
CA VAL A 513 -12.85 1.31 -17.44
C VAL A 513 -12.54 2.13 -16.18
N HIS A 514 -11.33 2.68 -16.13
CA HIS A 514 -10.78 3.50 -15.07
C HIS A 514 -10.01 4.67 -15.67
N ASP A 515 -10.12 5.87 -15.10
CA ASP A 515 -9.29 7.02 -15.48
C ASP A 515 -9.05 7.99 -14.32
N THR A 516 -7.89 8.64 -14.31
CA THR A 516 -7.46 9.50 -13.20
C THR A 516 -6.51 10.59 -13.66
N LEU A 517 -6.61 11.78 -13.08
CA LEU A 517 -5.67 12.90 -13.29
C LEU A 517 -4.83 13.14 -12.02
N TYR A 518 -3.50 13.19 -12.16
CA TYR A 518 -2.58 13.36 -11.02
C TYR A 518 -2.01 14.75 -10.86
N SER A 519 -1.81 15.47 -11.96
CA SER A 519 -1.13 16.77 -11.94
C SER A 519 -1.74 17.72 -12.95
N ALA A 520 -1.71 19.00 -12.61
CA ALA A 520 -2.16 20.08 -13.48
C ALA A 520 -1.20 21.26 -13.46
N THR A 521 -1.17 22.01 -14.55
CA THR A 521 -0.44 23.28 -14.66
C THR A 521 -1.27 24.29 -15.43
N ALA A 522 -1.23 25.56 -15.01
CA ALA A 522 -2.00 26.64 -15.62
C ALA A 522 -1.05 27.69 -16.18
N VAL A 523 -1.06 27.85 -17.50
CA VAL A 523 -0.34 28.94 -18.20
C VAL A 523 -1.12 30.24 -18.04
N SER A 524 -2.45 30.16 -18.07
CA SER A 524 -3.36 31.29 -17.84
C SER A 524 -4.72 30.79 -17.36
N ALA A 525 -5.66 31.71 -17.10
CA ALA A 525 -7.04 31.33 -16.79
C ALA A 525 -7.81 30.67 -17.96
N HIS A 526 -7.19 30.62 -19.13
CA HIS A 526 -7.75 30.07 -20.36
C HIS A 526 -6.84 29.02 -21.01
N ASP A 527 -5.84 28.54 -20.29
CA ASP A 527 -4.88 27.56 -20.80
C ASP A 527 -4.34 26.73 -19.63
N VAL A 528 -4.93 25.54 -19.47
CA VAL A 528 -4.64 24.64 -18.36
C VAL A 528 -4.46 23.23 -18.91
N TRP A 529 -3.42 22.56 -18.45
CA TRP A 529 -3.08 21.19 -18.83
C TRP A 529 -3.20 20.29 -17.61
N ALA A 530 -3.77 19.11 -17.78
CA ALA A 530 -3.81 18.06 -16.77
C ALA A 530 -3.31 16.74 -17.37
N VAL A 531 -2.63 15.93 -16.56
CA VAL A 531 -2.08 14.65 -16.98
C VAL A 531 -2.42 13.54 -15.99
N GLY A 532 -2.46 12.32 -16.49
CA GLY A 532 -2.81 11.14 -15.73
C GLY A 532 -2.71 9.85 -16.53
N ASP A 533 -3.55 8.88 -16.19
CA ASP A 533 -3.67 7.61 -16.89
C ASP A 533 -5.12 7.20 -17.11
N ARG A 534 -5.30 6.22 -18.01
CA ARG A 534 -6.59 5.56 -18.28
C ARG A 534 -6.39 4.09 -18.55
N GLU A 535 -7.28 3.25 -18.06
CA GLU A 535 -7.34 1.83 -18.38
C GLU A 535 -8.26 1.59 -19.58
N ASN A 536 -7.69 1.01 -20.63
CA ASN A 536 -8.43 0.62 -21.82
C ASN A 536 -9.22 -0.68 -21.57
N ALA A 537 -10.19 -0.98 -22.44
CA ALA A 537 -11.02 -2.18 -22.31
C ALA A 537 -10.26 -3.52 -22.36
N ASP A 538 -8.97 -3.52 -22.74
CA ASP A 538 -8.09 -4.68 -22.73
C ASP A 538 -7.24 -4.80 -21.44
N GLY A 539 -7.49 -3.93 -20.45
CA GLY A 539 -6.78 -3.89 -19.17
C GLY A 539 -5.44 -3.13 -19.21
N THR A 540 -5.05 -2.58 -20.36
CA THR A 540 -3.79 -1.82 -20.47
C THR A 540 -3.97 -0.37 -20.04
N PHE A 541 -3.00 0.15 -19.28
CA PHE A 541 -2.97 1.57 -18.91
C PHE A 541 -2.30 2.42 -20.02
N GLY A 542 -2.93 3.52 -20.40
CA GLY A 542 -2.41 4.49 -21.37
C GLY A 542 -2.29 5.89 -20.78
N ASN A 543 -1.47 6.73 -21.40
CA ASN A 543 -1.31 8.12 -20.96
C ASN A 543 -2.61 8.90 -21.18
N LEU A 544 -2.99 9.72 -20.20
CA LEU A 544 -4.08 10.69 -20.31
C LEU A 544 -3.50 12.10 -20.25
N VAL A 545 -3.83 12.92 -21.27
CA VAL A 545 -3.53 14.36 -21.30
C VAL A 545 -4.81 15.08 -21.66
N GLU A 546 -5.24 16.00 -20.81
CA GLU A 546 -6.38 16.87 -21.07
C GLU A 546 -5.96 18.35 -21.08
N HIS A 547 -6.58 19.12 -21.98
CA HIS A 547 -6.28 20.53 -22.18
C HIS A 547 -7.55 21.37 -22.15
N PHE A 548 -7.51 22.45 -21.37
CA PHE A 548 -8.53 23.47 -21.29
C PHE A 548 -8.15 24.69 -22.12
N ASP A 549 -8.94 25.00 -23.14
CA ASP A 549 -8.71 26.12 -24.07
C ASP A 549 -9.37 27.45 -23.63
N GLY A 550 -9.82 27.51 -22.37
CA GLY A 550 -10.60 28.63 -21.84
C GLY A 550 -12.11 28.50 -22.01
N ARG A 551 -12.57 27.46 -22.71
CA ARG A 551 -13.99 27.14 -22.87
C ARG A 551 -14.32 25.71 -22.49
N VAL A 552 -13.56 24.75 -23.02
CA VAL A 552 -13.83 23.32 -22.84
C VAL A 552 -12.55 22.56 -22.57
N TRP A 553 -12.67 21.49 -21.79
CA TRP A 553 -11.63 20.47 -21.68
C TRP A 553 -11.72 19.53 -22.88
N SER A 554 -10.56 19.08 -23.37
CA SER A 554 -10.46 18.13 -24.46
C SER A 554 -9.26 17.20 -24.24
N VAL A 555 -9.42 15.92 -24.62
CA VAL A 555 -8.33 14.94 -24.60
C VAL A 555 -7.37 15.26 -25.74
N VAL A 556 -6.08 15.36 -25.44
CA VAL A 556 -5.03 15.62 -26.43
C VAL A 556 -4.31 14.31 -26.74
N PRO A 557 -4.21 13.92 -28.03
CA PRO A 557 -3.47 12.73 -28.42
C PRO A 557 -2.00 12.80 -28.00
N VAL A 558 -1.54 11.70 -27.43
CA VAL A 558 -0.18 11.52 -26.91
C VAL A 558 0.33 10.15 -27.32
N ALA A 559 1.64 9.98 -27.44
CA ALA A 559 2.24 8.69 -27.74
C ALA A 559 2.22 7.80 -26.48
N ASP A 560 1.92 6.51 -26.66
CA ASP A 560 1.95 5.47 -25.62
C ASP A 560 3.11 4.50 -25.88
N PRO A 561 4.34 4.83 -25.45
CA PRO A 561 5.55 4.08 -25.83
C PRO A 561 5.78 2.78 -25.03
N GLY A 562 5.08 2.58 -23.91
CA GLY A 562 5.18 1.40 -23.06
C GLY A 562 4.67 0.13 -23.75
N ALA A 563 5.28 -1.00 -23.40
CA ALA A 563 4.93 -2.29 -23.99
C ALA A 563 3.69 -2.92 -23.32
N THR A 564 3.45 -2.57 -22.05
CA THR A 564 2.36 -3.13 -21.23
C THR A 564 1.52 -2.08 -20.53
N GLY A 565 1.94 -0.80 -20.54
CA GLY A 565 1.22 0.28 -19.87
C GLY A 565 2.01 1.59 -19.87
N ASN A 566 1.35 2.71 -19.54
CA ASN A 566 1.97 4.01 -19.34
C ASN A 566 1.17 4.85 -18.35
N HIS A 567 1.88 5.69 -17.60
CA HIS A 567 1.31 6.61 -16.61
C HIS A 567 2.01 7.98 -16.67
N LEU A 568 1.27 9.08 -16.51
CA LEU A 568 1.83 10.43 -16.36
C LEU A 568 1.49 11.02 -15.00
N TYR A 569 2.49 11.33 -14.19
CA TYR A 569 2.31 11.77 -12.80
C TYR A 569 2.53 13.27 -12.59
N GLY A 570 3.33 13.93 -13.44
CA GLY A 570 3.67 15.34 -13.28
C GLY A 570 3.59 16.13 -14.58
N VAL A 571 3.12 17.38 -14.52
CA VAL A 571 3.11 18.30 -15.67
C VAL A 571 3.52 19.72 -15.27
N THR A 572 4.23 20.40 -16.16
CA THR A 572 4.61 21.81 -16.00
C THR A 572 4.64 22.51 -17.35
N ALA A 573 4.37 23.81 -17.37
CA ALA A 573 4.36 24.60 -18.60
C ALA A 573 5.09 25.94 -18.41
N ARG A 574 5.85 26.34 -19.43
CA ARG A 574 6.38 27.70 -19.54
C ARG A 574 5.44 28.60 -20.33
N GLY A 575 4.68 28.01 -21.24
CA GLY A 575 3.73 28.66 -22.14
C GLY A 575 2.87 27.63 -22.86
N ALA A 576 1.97 28.11 -23.72
CA ALA A 576 1.05 27.27 -24.50
C ALA A 576 1.76 26.29 -25.46
N ASP A 577 3.02 26.59 -25.80
CA ASP A 577 3.85 25.88 -26.77
C ASP A 577 5.06 25.16 -26.16
N ASP A 578 5.14 25.11 -24.83
CA ASP A 578 6.25 24.49 -24.11
C ASP A 578 5.74 23.88 -22.81
N VAL A 579 5.23 22.65 -22.94
CA VAL A 579 4.66 21.85 -21.85
C VAL A 579 5.43 20.55 -21.72
N TRP A 580 5.79 20.20 -20.50
CA TRP A 580 6.53 18.99 -20.16
C TRP A 580 5.71 18.12 -19.24
N ALA A 581 5.58 16.84 -19.58
CA ALA A 581 4.93 15.84 -18.74
C ALA A 581 5.91 14.70 -18.44
N VAL A 582 5.82 14.14 -17.25
CA VAL A 582 6.71 13.08 -16.77
C VAL A 582 5.92 11.97 -16.10
N GLY A 583 6.47 10.76 -16.14
CA GLY A 583 5.79 9.58 -15.63
C GLY A 583 6.59 8.32 -15.82
N GLN A 584 5.88 7.25 -16.14
CA GLN A 584 6.40 5.89 -16.28
C GLN A 584 5.88 5.25 -17.57
N ARG A 585 6.74 4.46 -18.21
CA ARG A 585 6.37 3.50 -19.24
C ARG A 585 6.58 2.10 -18.69
N ASP A 586 5.57 1.25 -18.81
CA ASP A 586 5.64 -0.11 -18.29
C ASP A 586 6.20 -1.06 -19.35
N GLY A 587 7.06 -1.97 -18.91
CA GLY A 587 7.83 -2.81 -19.81
C GLY A 587 7.98 -4.24 -19.31
N VAL A 588 7.98 -5.19 -20.26
CA VAL A 588 8.17 -6.63 -20.00
C VAL A 588 9.51 -6.94 -19.30
N ALA A 589 10.53 -6.10 -19.50
CA ALA A 589 11.85 -6.26 -18.92
C ALA A 589 12.12 -5.30 -17.74
N GLY A 590 11.07 -4.63 -17.23
CA GLY A 590 11.13 -3.59 -16.21
C GLY A 590 10.67 -2.23 -16.74
N ASP A 591 10.25 -1.38 -15.80
CA ASP A 591 9.66 -0.08 -16.07
C ASP A 591 10.73 0.97 -16.40
N GLY A 592 10.35 1.98 -17.18
CA GLY A 592 11.25 3.06 -17.56
C GLY A 592 10.65 4.43 -17.31
N PRO A 593 11.49 5.47 -17.15
CA PRO A 593 10.99 6.82 -17.03
C PRO A 593 10.35 7.24 -18.36
N LEU A 594 9.25 7.98 -18.27
CA LEU A 594 8.61 8.62 -19.41
C LEU A 594 8.75 10.13 -19.27
N VAL A 595 9.24 10.78 -20.34
CA VAL A 595 9.24 12.23 -20.48
C VAL A 595 8.64 12.58 -21.83
N LEU A 596 7.68 13.51 -21.82
CA LEU A 596 6.98 14.00 -22.98
C LEU A 596 7.14 15.52 -23.07
N HIS A 597 7.32 16.02 -24.29
CA HIS A 597 7.38 17.46 -24.59
C HIS A 597 6.35 17.84 -25.64
N PHE A 598 5.56 18.87 -25.34
CA PHE A 598 4.66 19.54 -26.27
C PHE A 598 5.34 20.76 -26.86
N ASP A 599 5.43 20.80 -28.19
CA ASP A 599 6.10 21.87 -28.96
C ASP A 599 5.14 22.95 -29.48
N GLY A 600 3.90 23.00 -28.96
CA GLY A 600 2.82 23.84 -29.48
C GLY A 600 1.97 23.19 -30.57
N HIS A 601 2.39 22.02 -31.06
CA HIS A 601 1.66 21.30 -32.10
C HIS A 601 1.40 19.84 -31.73
N ARG A 602 2.37 19.15 -31.12
CA ARG A 602 2.25 17.73 -30.77
C ARG A 602 3.08 17.39 -29.55
N TRP A 603 2.65 16.35 -28.85
CA TRP A 603 3.46 15.67 -27.85
C TRP A 603 4.47 14.75 -28.51
N SER A 604 5.69 14.74 -27.99
CA SER A 604 6.75 13.85 -28.43
C SER A 604 7.47 13.23 -27.24
N VAL A 605 7.80 11.94 -27.34
CA VAL A 605 8.61 11.24 -26.33
C VAL A 605 10.04 11.75 -26.41
N VAL A 606 10.60 12.10 -25.25
CA VAL A 606 11.96 12.56 -25.10
C VAL A 606 12.78 11.50 -24.38
N ASP A 607 13.83 11.02 -25.03
CA ASP A 607 14.73 10.04 -24.41
C ASP A 607 15.49 10.67 -23.25
N VAL A 608 15.38 10.03 -22.08
CA VAL A 608 16.13 10.39 -20.88
C VAL A 608 17.07 9.27 -20.47
N PRO A 609 18.29 9.59 -19.99
CA PRO A 609 19.19 8.59 -19.46
C PRO A 609 18.64 8.02 -18.16
N ALA A 610 18.52 6.70 -18.08
CA ALA A 610 18.29 5.94 -16.84
C ALA A 610 19.15 4.67 -16.81
N ALA A 611 20.31 4.72 -17.47
CA ALA A 611 21.17 3.56 -17.66
C ALA A 611 21.66 3.01 -16.31
N GLY A 612 21.30 1.75 -16.02
CA GLY A 612 21.74 1.02 -14.82
C GLY A 612 20.62 0.71 -13.82
N THR A 613 19.38 1.10 -14.09
CA THR A 613 18.21 0.83 -13.24
C THR A 613 17.43 -0.38 -13.78
N THR A 614 16.77 -1.12 -12.88
CA THR A 614 15.86 -2.23 -13.24
C THR A 614 14.39 -1.79 -13.36
N GLY A 615 14.08 -0.59 -12.86
CA GLY A 615 12.79 0.08 -12.90
C GLY A 615 13.00 1.58 -12.66
N ALA A 616 12.16 2.46 -13.21
CA ALA A 616 12.21 3.89 -12.91
C ALA A 616 10.91 4.62 -13.28
N LEU A 617 10.53 5.58 -12.44
CA LEU A 617 9.38 6.45 -12.61
C LEU A 617 9.72 7.89 -12.25
N LEU A 618 9.00 8.86 -12.83
CA LEU A 618 9.15 10.29 -12.56
C LEU A 618 7.81 10.88 -12.11
N GLN A 619 7.79 11.57 -10.97
CA GLN A 619 6.58 12.12 -10.36
C GLN A 619 6.53 13.65 -10.43
N GLY A 620 7.66 14.31 -10.12
CA GLY A 620 7.74 15.77 -10.09
C GLY A 620 8.46 16.32 -11.32
N VAL A 621 8.03 17.49 -11.81
CA VAL A 621 8.71 18.21 -12.89
C VAL A 621 8.66 19.73 -12.66
N ALA A 622 9.79 20.41 -12.90
CA ALA A 622 9.92 21.86 -12.77
C ALA A 622 10.78 22.47 -13.87
N LEU A 623 10.46 23.70 -14.26
CA LEU A 623 11.14 24.45 -15.31
C LEU A 623 12.10 25.48 -14.75
N GLY A 624 13.34 25.46 -15.25
CA GLY A 624 14.37 26.46 -14.94
C GLY A 624 14.52 27.54 -16.00
N ALA A 625 15.46 28.44 -15.78
CA ALA A 625 15.83 29.44 -16.77
C ALA A 625 16.48 28.79 -18.00
N GLY A 626 16.40 29.45 -19.16
CA GLY A 626 17.13 29.01 -20.36
C GLY A 626 16.69 27.66 -20.93
N GLY A 627 15.43 27.25 -20.71
CA GLY A 627 14.91 25.97 -21.21
C GLY A 627 15.27 24.76 -20.35
N GLN A 628 15.81 24.97 -19.14
CA GLN A 628 16.10 23.86 -18.24
C GLN A 628 14.82 23.16 -17.77
N VAL A 629 14.92 21.85 -17.58
CA VAL A 629 13.85 20.98 -17.06
C VAL A 629 14.45 20.05 -16.02
N TRP A 630 13.85 20.01 -14.84
CA TRP A 630 14.18 19.06 -13.78
C TRP A 630 13.01 18.12 -13.63
N ALA A 631 13.27 16.81 -13.66
CA ALA A 631 12.27 15.81 -13.32
C ALA A 631 12.83 14.85 -12.27
N VAL A 632 11.98 14.49 -11.32
CA VAL A 632 12.36 13.68 -10.16
C VAL A 632 11.37 12.57 -9.91
N GLY A 633 11.84 11.53 -9.26
CA GLY A 633 11.05 10.37 -8.90
C GLY A 633 11.93 9.32 -8.28
N GLN A 634 11.71 8.08 -8.69
CA GLN A 634 12.41 6.93 -8.13
C GLN A 634 12.98 6.04 -9.24
N SER A 635 14.04 5.31 -8.87
CA SER A 635 14.60 4.25 -9.68
C SER A 635 15.06 3.10 -8.82
N ASP A 636 14.92 1.88 -9.34
CA ASP A 636 15.40 0.69 -8.67
C ASP A 636 16.87 0.42 -8.99
N ASP A 637 17.65 0.18 -7.93
CA ASP A 637 19.01 -0.33 -8.08
C ASP A 637 19.01 -1.83 -8.46
N ALA A 638 20.18 -2.41 -8.73
CA ALA A 638 20.30 -3.83 -9.12
C ALA A 638 19.76 -4.82 -8.06
N ARG A 639 19.45 -4.36 -6.85
CA ARG A 639 18.81 -5.13 -5.77
C ARG A 639 17.34 -4.77 -5.59
N HIS A 640 16.73 -4.06 -6.54
CA HIS A 640 15.32 -3.65 -6.52
C HIS A 640 14.97 -2.77 -5.31
N GLN A 641 15.94 -1.96 -4.87
CA GLN A 641 15.70 -0.94 -3.85
C GLN A 641 15.43 0.39 -4.53
N ALA A 642 14.27 0.97 -4.22
CA ALA A 642 13.90 2.29 -4.71
C ALA A 642 14.89 3.34 -4.18
N ARG A 643 15.46 4.11 -5.10
CA ARG A 643 16.37 5.23 -4.88
C ARG A 643 15.80 6.49 -5.50
N PRO A 644 16.08 7.66 -4.93
CA PRO A 644 15.79 8.92 -5.60
C PRO A 644 16.42 8.96 -7.00
N LEU A 645 15.64 9.37 -7.98
CA LEU A 645 16.09 9.66 -9.33
C LEU A 645 15.90 11.15 -9.60
N VAL A 646 16.95 11.80 -10.09
CA VAL A 646 16.88 13.16 -10.62
C VAL A 646 17.39 13.14 -12.06
N VAL A 647 16.57 13.56 -13.01
CA VAL A 647 16.99 13.81 -14.39
C VAL A 647 16.88 15.29 -14.70
N HIS A 648 17.92 15.84 -15.32
CA HIS A 648 18.04 17.28 -15.59
C HIS A 648 18.43 17.51 -17.04
N PHE A 649 17.60 18.29 -17.72
CA PHE A 649 17.88 18.87 -19.03
C PHE A 649 18.52 20.25 -18.85
N ASP A 650 19.77 20.40 -19.30
CA ASP A 650 20.51 21.65 -19.18
C ASP A 650 20.16 22.72 -20.25
N GLY A 651 19.14 22.44 -21.09
CA GLY A 651 18.79 23.21 -22.29
C GLY A 651 19.37 22.61 -23.58
N HIS A 652 20.28 21.65 -23.48
CA HIS A 652 20.89 20.97 -24.61
C HIS A 652 20.88 19.45 -24.49
N ARG A 653 21.10 18.92 -23.29
CA ARG A 653 21.20 17.48 -23.03
C ARG A 653 20.59 17.10 -21.69
N TRP A 654 20.08 15.88 -21.65
CA TRP A 654 19.65 15.24 -20.42
C TRP A 654 20.84 14.61 -19.69
N SER A 655 20.79 14.67 -18.36
CA SER A 655 21.72 14.01 -17.46
C SER A 655 20.96 13.39 -16.30
N ALA A 656 21.33 12.18 -15.89
CA ALA A 656 20.78 11.53 -14.71
C ALA A 656 21.74 11.69 -13.54
N GLN A 657 21.17 11.94 -12.37
CA GLN A 657 21.86 12.04 -11.10
C GLN A 657 21.12 11.12 -10.13
N GLN A 658 21.85 10.14 -9.58
CA GLN A 658 21.38 9.33 -8.47
C GLN A 658 22.04 9.84 -7.19
N PRO A 659 21.33 10.63 -6.38
CA PRO A 659 21.90 11.23 -5.19
C PRO A 659 22.04 10.17 -4.09
N SER A 660 23.15 9.43 -4.13
CA SER A 660 23.46 8.30 -3.24
C SER A 660 23.52 8.64 -1.73
N GLY A 661 23.41 9.93 -1.37
CA GLY A 661 23.37 10.41 0.02
C GLY A 661 21.99 10.89 0.48
N LEU A 662 20.94 10.79 -0.35
CA LEU A 662 19.57 11.23 -0.04
C LEU A 662 18.63 10.06 0.30
N GLY A 663 19.06 9.06 1.06
CA GLY A 663 18.17 7.95 1.35
C GLY A 663 18.81 6.70 1.94
N SER A 664 17.97 5.86 2.56
CA SER A 664 18.20 4.42 2.75
C SER A 664 17.43 3.66 1.64
N GLY A 665 17.15 2.36 1.75
CA GLY A 665 16.18 1.75 0.81
C GLY A 665 14.82 2.44 0.93
N PHE A 666 14.01 2.49 -0.14
CA PHE A 666 12.63 3.04 -0.10
C PHE A 666 12.51 4.55 0.15
N SER A 667 13.41 5.35 -0.42
CA SER A 667 13.23 6.81 -0.40
C SER A 667 12.41 7.26 -1.60
N ASN A 668 11.44 8.12 -1.37
CA ASN A 668 10.56 8.68 -2.38
C ASN A 668 10.84 10.17 -2.60
N VAL A 669 10.88 10.58 -3.86
CA VAL A 669 10.97 11.99 -4.25
C VAL A 669 9.77 12.31 -5.13
N THR A 670 8.79 12.94 -4.53
CA THR A 670 7.46 13.18 -5.11
C THR A 670 7.41 14.50 -5.87
N GLY A 671 8.17 15.50 -5.42
CA GLY A 671 8.07 16.86 -5.94
C GLY A 671 9.42 17.58 -6.13
N VAL A 672 9.44 18.53 -7.06
CA VAL A 672 10.55 19.45 -7.29
C VAL A 672 10.05 20.86 -7.57
N ALA A 673 10.69 21.86 -6.97
CA ALA A 673 10.47 23.27 -7.27
C ALA A 673 11.81 24.01 -7.34
N LEU A 674 11.83 25.14 -8.05
CA LEU A 674 13.04 25.96 -8.18
C LEU A 674 12.92 27.25 -7.38
N SER A 675 13.78 27.42 -6.37
CA SER A 675 13.95 28.70 -5.67
C SER A 675 15.20 29.39 -6.16
N HIS A 676 15.04 30.55 -6.79
CA HIS A 676 16.13 31.31 -7.42
C HIS A 676 17.00 30.47 -8.38
N GLY A 677 16.38 29.54 -9.12
CA GLY A 677 17.06 28.65 -10.05
C GLY A 677 17.77 27.45 -9.41
N VAL A 678 17.68 27.27 -8.10
CA VAL A 678 18.19 26.09 -7.38
C VAL A 678 17.05 25.09 -7.17
N PRO A 679 17.20 23.82 -7.56
CA PRO A 679 16.18 22.81 -7.32
C PRO A 679 16.12 22.37 -5.86
N TYR A 680 14.90 22.31 -5.35
CA TYR A 680 14.55 21.72 -4.07
C TYR A 680 13.63 20.53 -4.32
N LEU A 681 14.00 19.40 -3.74
CA LEU A 681 13.24 18.15 -3.79
C LEU A 681 12.48 17.99 -2.49
N VAL A 682 11.27 17.45 -2.58
CA VAL A 682 10.50 16.98 -1.43
C VAL A 682 10.09 15.52 -1.61
N GLY A 683 9.79 14.86 -0.51
CA GLY A 683 9.30 13.50 -0.49
C GLY A 683 9.42 12.89 0.91
N SER A 684 9.76 11.61 0.97
CA SER A 684 10.03 10.90 2.21
C SER A 684 11.21 9.94 2.08
N TRP A 685 11.78 9.54 3.20
CA TRP A 685 12.70 8.41 3.26
C TRP A 685 12.38 7.53 4.45
N TYR A 686 12.52 6.22 4.24
CA TYR A 686 12.31 5.21 5.25
C TYR A 686 13.46 5.16 6.26
N ASP A 687 13.12 5.32 7.54
CA ASP A 687 14.04 5.15 8.66
C ASP A 687 13.93 3.74 9.24
N ALA A 688 14.86 2.87 8.85
CA ALA A 688 14.91 1.48 9.32
C ALA A 688 15.13 1.33 10.83
N ALA A 689 15.54 2.38 11.56
CA ALA A 689 15.65 2.31 13.01
C ALA A 689 14.30 2.45 13.72
N THR A 690 13.36 3.18 13.11
CA THR A 690 12.04 3.47 13.67
C THR A 690 10.91 2.73 12.95
N GLY A 691 11.14 2.29 11.71
CA GLY A 691 10.13 1.70 10.83
C GLY A 691 9.25 2.74 10.13
N ASN A 692 9.52 4.04 10.30
CA ASN A 692 8.64 5.12 9.82
C ASN A 692 9.20 5.82 8.57
N GLN A 693 8.31 6.42 7.79
CA GLN A 693 8.64 7.43 6.79
C GLN A 693 8.94 8.77 7.47
N THR A 694 10.02 9.43 7.05
CA THR A 694 10.39 10.76 7.55
C THR A 694 10.50 11.74 6.38
N PRO A 695 10.30 13.05 6.60
CA PRO A 695 10.21 14.01 5.51
C PRO A 695 11.59 14.21 4.88
N LEU A 696 11.63 14.10 3.55
CA LEU A 696 12.84 14.36 2.77
C LEU A 696 12.73 15.74 2.14
N VAL A 697 13.65 16.63 2.49
CA VAL A 697 13.89 17.87 1.74
C VAL A 697 15.33 17.90 1.30
N ALA A 698 15.62 18.15 0.03
CA ALA A 698 16.99 18.12 -0.47
C ALA A 698 17.28 19.16 -1.55
N ARG A 699 18.55 19.57 -1.67
CA ARG A 699 19.04 20.47 -2.71
C ARG A 699 20.49 20.17 -3.08
N PRO A 700 20.97 20.58 -4.26
CA PRO A 700 22.38 20.50 -4.58
C PRO A 700 23.17 21.59 -3.83
N GLY A 701 24.37 21.22 -3.37
CA GLY A 701 25.38 22.14 -2.88
C GLY A 701 26.09 22.87 -4.03
N ALA A 702 26.96 23.82 -3.69
CA ALA A 702 27.77 24.54 -4.68
C ALA A 702 28.77 23.62 -5.43
N ASP A 703 29.07 22.46 -4.85
CA ASP A 703 29.86 21.37 -5.42
C ASP A 703 29.04 20.46 -6.36
N GLY A 704 27.73 20.71 -6.52
CA GLY A 704 26.81 19.88 -7.29
C GLY A 704 26.37 18.61 -6.56
N ALA A 705 26.86 18.36 -5.34
CA ALA A 705 26.47 17.19 -4.56
C ALA A 705 25.13 17.44 -3.87
N TRP A 706 24.22 16.49 -3.96
CA TRP A 706 22.92 16.54 -3.28
C TRP A 706 23.06 16.37 -1.78
N ARG A 707 22.33 17.19 -1.03
CA ARG A 707 22.35 17.20 0.44
C ARG A 707 20.93 17.29 0.98
N ALA A 708 20.61 16.41 1.92
CA ALA A 708 19.38 16.48 2.67
C ALA A 708 19.45 17.68 3.62
N LEU A 709 18.33 18.36 3.77
CA LEU A 709 18.09 19.43 4.73
C LEU A 709 17.21 18.87 5.84
N ALA A 710 17.34 19.42 7.04
CA ALA A 710 16.35 19.15 8.08
C ALA A 710 15.01 19.77 7.68
N ALA A 711 13.93 19.02 7.85
CA ALA A 711 12.56 19.47 7.69
C ALA A 711 11.82 19.31 9.04
N PRO A 712 10.77 20.11 9.31
CA PRO A 712 9.81 19.82 10.35
C PRO A 712 9.33 18.36 10.29
N ASP A 713 9.31 17.69 11.44
CA ASP A 713 8.78 16.33 11.58
C ASP A 713 7.90 16.29 12.84
N PRO A 714 6.67 16.83 12.76
CA PRO A 714 5.79 16.98 13.91
C PRO A 714 5.08 15.67 14.30
N GLY A 715 5.17 14.65 13.46
CA GLY A 715 4.49 13.37 13.65
C GLY A 715 5.09 12.52 14.77
N SER A 716 4.27 11.59 15.28
CA SER A 716 4.74 10.49 16.15
C SER A 716 5.04 9.20 15.37
N GLY A 717 4.85 9.21 14.04
CA GLY A 717 5.02 8.10 13.11
C GLY A 717 5.39 8.64 11.73
N ASP A 718 4.75 8.13 10.68
CA ASP A 718 5.03 8.58 9.31
C ASP A 718 4.79 10.07 9.08
N THR A 719 5.77 10.72 8.46
CA THR A 719 5.65 12.09 7.97
C THR A 719 6.14 12.15 6.52
N VAL A 720 5.29 12.61 5.62
CA VAL A 720 5.51 12.58 4.17
C VAL A 720 5.15 13.92 3.57
N LEU A 721 6.01 14.41 2.67
CA LEU A 721 5.73 15.57 1.83
C LEU A 721 5.32 15.09 0.43
N GLY A 722 4.11 15.45 0.00
CA GLY A 722 3.53 15.05 -1.29
C GLY A 722 3.79 16.05 -2.42
N GLY A 723 3.88 17.35 -2.11
CA GLY A 723 4.00 18.40 -3.12
C GLY A 723 4.84 19.59 -2.68
N VAL A 724 5.42 20.29 -3.66
CA VAL A 724 6.18 21.53 -3.44
C VAL A 724 5.96 22.53 -4.57
N ALA A 725 5.85 23.81 -4.23
CA ALA A 725 5.79 24.92 -5.17
C ALA A 725 6.70 26.06 -4.75
N ALA A 726 7.23 26.78 -5.75
CA ALA A 726 7.96 28.02 -5.55
C ALA A 726 7.09 29.21 -5.96
N ALA A 727 7.02 30.21 -5.09
CA ALA A 727 6.48 31.52 -5.46
C ALA A 727 7.45 32.27 -6.40
N PRO A 728 6.97 33.26 -7.18
CA PRO A 728 7.81 33.98 -8.14
C PRO A 728 9.05 34.68 -7.56
N ASP A 729 9.04 34.99 -6.27
CA ASP A 729 10.17 35.60 -5.56
C ASP A 729 11.12 34.58 -4.92
N GLY A 730 10.85 33.28 -5.06
CA GLY A 730 11.71 32.20 -4.61
C GLY A 730 11.33 31.59 -3.26
N GLU A 731 10.28 32.08 -2.58
CA GLU A 731 9.75 31.40 -1.39
C GLU A 731 9.20 30.02 -1.76
N LEU A 732 9.37 29.04 -0.86
CA LEU A 732 8.94 27.65 -1.10
C LEU A 732 7.84 27.25 -0.13
N TRP A 733 6.89 26.49 -0.66
CA TRP A 733 5.79 25.87 0.08
C TRP A 733 5.79 24.39 -0.20
N ALA A 734 5.81 23.57 0.84
CA ALA A 734 5.67 22.12 0.75
C ALA A 734 4.44 21.66 1.53
N VAL A 735 3.76 20.62 1.07
CA VAL A 735 2.56 20.09 1.71
C VAL A 735 2.58 18.57 1.75
N GLY A 736 1.83 17.99 2.68
CA GLY A 736 1.76 16.56 2.88
C GLY A 736 0.90 16.19 4.08
N TYR A 737 1.34 15.17 4.83
CA TYR A 737 0.73 14.78 6.09
C TYR A 737 1.79 14.30 7.10
N ALA A 738 1.39 14.29 8.37
CA ALA A 738 2.13 13.64 9.46
C ALA A 738 1.21 12.72 10.25
N LYS A 739 1.73 11.66 10.86
CA LYS A 739 0.97 10.76 11.74
C LYS A 739 0.81 11.42 13.11
N GLY A 740 -0.43 11.80 13.44
CA GLY A 740 -0.83 12.25 14.76
C GLY A 740 -1.37 11.10 15.63
N ALA A 741 -1.84 11.45 16.83
CA ALA A 741 -2.35 10.48 17.80
C ALA A 741 -3.61 9.73 17.34
N ASN A 742 -4.43 10.36 16.49
CA ASN A 742 -5.72 9.84 16.05
C ASN A 742 -5.77 9.51 14.55
N GLY A 743 -4.68 9.68 13.80
CA GLY A 743 -4.68 9.55 12.33
C GLY A 743 -3.75 10.55 11.64
N ARG A 744 -3.89 10.74 10.34
CA ARG A 744 -3.08 11.72 9.57
C ARG A 744 -3.52 13.14 9.87
N ILE A 745 -2.56 14.05 10.10
CA ILE A 745 -2.79 15.48 10.21
C ILE A 745 -2.20 16.20 8.98
N PRO A 746 -2.82 17.29 8.50
CA PRO A 746 -2.34 17.97 7.32
C PRO A 746 -1.03 18.70 7.65
N LEU A 747 -0.03 18.55 6.78
CA LEU A 747 1.26 19.21 6.93
C LEU A 747 1.42 20.30 5.87
N VAL A 748 1.83 21.49 6.31
CA VAL A 748 2.25 22.59 5.43
C VAL A 748 3.55 23.15 5.97
N GLU A 749 4.57 23.26 5.12
CA GLU A 749 5.86 23.85 5.45
C GLU A 749 6.17 25.02 4.53
N HIS A 750 6.77 26.07 5.10
CA HIS A 750 7.16 27.28 4.39
C HIS A 750 8.64 27.58 4.59
N ARG A 751 9.29 28.06 3.53
CA ARG A 751 10.65 28.59 3.57
C ARG A 751 10.68 29.94 2.86
N GLY A 752 10.90 31.00 3.65
CA GLY A 752 11.09 32.38 3.18
C GLY A 752 12.50 32.73 2.73
#